data_AF-Q39YX3-F1
#
_entry.id   AF-Q39YX3-F1
#
_cell.length_a   1.000
_cell.length_b   1.000
_cell.length_c   1.000
_cell.angle_alpha   90.00
_cell.angle_beta   90.00
_cell.angle_gamma   90.00
#
_symmetry.space_group_name_H-M   'P 1'
#
loop_
_entity.id
_entity.type
_entity.pdbx_description
1 polymer ?
#
loop_
_entity_poly.entity_id
_entity_poly.type
_entity_poly.pdbx_seq_one_letter_code
_entity_poly.pdbx_strand_id
1 'polypeptide(L)'
;MNYQNNPFPYHVGVQSLHELANKHSRVCIMNIRGTESSLVTPVSHAYSGGNVVAGVQYGESGGTFETPVGDIPVFGSISDVIRAGIHFDTGVVYLPPSAVSHAVSEMCARNVNLKRIVIVTEKVSARDSRLIRYGCQNAKVDVIGANTLGIANSWDQVRIGGALGGDVPAQSLRKGSVAIYSNSGNFSTTISEYLKTAGFGTSTILSSGKDVYIHFALAEFLYCAENDPRTKAIVVYVEPGGYYEKQALDWISEGRFKLTKPIIACVTGRWKKNLTRSCGHAGAMAGSGDDAEAKEIWFDDFFGVPVFDPERPEVSKRGIRIRTIQDVPEAVTACMELMGENPDFPSTGDLSLKPWFVNDQDLTMPQQLRMHPVRAISPYGEEIEKFNKLVGARIMREPMRNRSGASAIDPADFTISLHGRKLLDLIEEPFGAVTAYSVLKTMPDAGQMAVINPLLNWFAARGSENIATVARGRANGCTPNAAIGAEVLLAGNNPLFESLRATSSWLIDRFFHETGGDLSINEELIEKACSDGEGFPAAVEDPRSEQLAEYFGALLRTHGQETILTRFAQVYSEKRRAEGEPVDSFTLLASAILLGLAWKPLAERRIAREVAQDLGTYLGLNGIIVGVSPVNPERNPFWQKLHALMDPTILSTDFASTCFQVLFNRVPQEQELFTYNALLNLTVTNGPGTLSAKGAKESISARNHIATAYAGFLANTGLAHGGNGFESVSYLLDIFSETDPYQGTPVELDPVLKGLAARATQEFVVRKKKAKIEGATERIPCINHPVFRDKAENHDPREVFIRNLLKGKEIQNPFLEFYHHLVTELHAEGITSNVYCVNVDAVIACIALDLLWKQLRDGEISEQDAQEIVFIMFLYGRMAGVSAEIADHLGRGQDLDCRTNPGELVYLA
;
A
#
# COMPACT_ATOMS: atom_id res chain seq x y z
N MET A 1 14.06 9.06 59.23
CA MET A 1 13.05 10.02 58.74
C MET A 1 11.75 9.75 59.48
N ASN A 2 11.18 10.78 60.12
CA ASN A 2 9.97 10.68 60.95
C ASN A 2 8.74 10.37 60.09
N TYR A 3 8.10 9.22 60.33
CA TYR A 3 6.83 8.79 59.71
C TYR A 3 5.59 9.54 60.24
N GLN A 4 5.77 10.63 60.99
CA GLN A 4 4.68 11.27 61.73
C GLN A 4 3.64 12.00 60.85
N ASN A 5 3.87 12.16 59.54
CA ASN A 5 2.98 12.94 58.65
C ASN A 5 2.55 12.21 57.35
N ASN A 6 2.62 10.87 57.25
CA ASN A 6 2.06 10.17 56.07
C ASN A 6 0.52 10.05 56.21
N PRO A 7 -0.29 10.71 55.38
CA PRO A 7 -1.76 10.65 55.49
C PRO A 7 -2.34 9.32 54.95
N PHE A 8 -1.50 8.47 54.35
CA PHE A 8 -1.91 7.24 53.68
C PHE A 8 -1.74 6.00 54.56
N PRO A 9 -2.63 5.00 54.46
CA PRO A 9 -2.53 3.74 55.20
C PRO A 9 -1.44 2.80 54.66
N TYR A 10 -0.64 3.25 53.69
CA TYR A 10 0.43 2.52 53.03
C TYR A 10 1.61 3.45 52.78
N HIS A 11 2.76 2.90 52.40
CA HIS A 11 3.93 3.70 52.08
C HIS A 11 3.69 4.58 50.85
N VAL A 12 3.95 5.87 51.04
CA VAL A 12 4.14 6.87 49.98
C VAL A 12 5.40 7.64 50.35
N GLY A 13 6.44 7.51 49.53
CA GLY A 13 7.76 8.10 49.80
C GLY A 13 7.88 9.57 49.36
N VAL A 14 6.97 10.01 48.50
CA VAL A 14 6.96 11.35 47.87
C VAL A 14 6.08 12.32 48.66
N GLN A 15 6.59 13.51 48.95
CA GLN A 15 5.83 14.54 49.66
C GLN A 15 5.39 15.70 48.78
N SER A 16 6.07 15.95 47.66
CA SER A 16 5.79 17.06 46.73
C SER A 16 5.96 16.60 45.27
N LEU A 17 5.24 17.19 44.31
CA LEU A 17 5.39 16.83 42.89
C LEU A 17 6.82 17.02 42.37
N HIS A 18 7.58 17.96 42.92
CA HIS A 18 9.01 18.15 42.58
C HIS A 18 9.87 16.90 42.87
N GLU A 19 9.48 16.07 43.83
CA GLU A 19 10.21 14.85 44.18
C GLU A 19 9.88 13.68 43.24
N LEU A 20 8.83 13.79 42.40
CA LEU A 20 8.50 12.78 41.38
C LEU A 20 9.51 12.75 40.24
N ALA A 21 10.02 13.91 39.84
CA ALA A 21 11.05 14.05 38.83
C ALA A 21 11.73 15.40 39.02
N ASN A 22 13.06 15.42 39.10
CA ASN A 22 13.87 16.62 39.23
C ASN A 22 15.26 16.39 38.64
N LYS A 23 16.04 17.47 38.49
CA LYS A 23 17.39 17.43 37.90
C LYS A 23 18.39 16.47 38.56
N HIS A 24 18.10 15.97 39.77
CA HIS A 24 18.96 15.02 40.48
C HIS A 24 18.51 13.56 40.30
N SER A 25 17.41 13.32 39.60
CA SER A 25 16.88 11.97 39.36
C SER A 25 17.87 11.18 38.51
N ARG A 26 18.34 10.04 39.00
CA ARG A 26 19.23 9.14 38.26
C ARG A 26 18.45 7.91 37.82
N VAL A 27 18.34 7.72 36.51
CA VAL A 27 17.42 6.76 35.88
C VAL A 27 18.16 5.54 35.34
N CYS A 28 17.63 4.34 35.62
CA CYS A 28 18.02 3.10 34.94
C CYS A 28 16.87 2.59 34.07
N ILE A 29 17.15 2.29 32.79
CA ILE A 29 16.16 1.80 31.82
C ILE A 29 16.25 0.28 31.70
N MET A 30 15.18 -0.43 32.00
CA MET A 30 15.06 -1.87 31.76
C MET A 30 14.60 -2.12 30.32
N ASN A 31 15.32 -2.97 29.60
CA ASN A 31 15.18 -3.25 28.17
C ASN A 31 15.54 -2.04 27.29
N ILE A 32 16.68 -1.40 27.53
CA ILE A 32 17.07 -0.14 26.85
C ILE A 32 17.08 -0.23 25.32
N ARG A 33 17.41 -1.40 24.74
CA ARG A 33 17.43 -1.63 23.28
C ARG A 33 16.09 -2.12 22.72
N GLY A 34 15.03 -2.15 23.53
CA GLY A 34 13.68 -2.44 23.06
C GLY A 34 13.19 -1.43 22.01
N THR A 35 12.18 -1.83 21.23
CA THR A 35 11.64 -1.01 20.14
C THR A 35 11.20 0.37 20.60
N GLU A 36 10.45 0.46 21.71
CA GLU A 36 9.96 1.74 22.24
C GLU A 36 11.04 2.53 22.98
N SER A 37 11.80 1.87 23.86
CA SER A 37 12.84 2.53 24.65
C SER A 37 13.95 3.10 23.77
N SER A 38 14.31 2.42 22.68
CA SER A 38 15.38 2.90 21.78
C SER A 38 15.02 4.21 21.08
N LEU A 39 13.72 4.49 20.89
CA LEU A 39 13.21 5.75 20.35
C LEU A 39 13.07 6.82 21.45
N VAL A 40 12.50 6.46 22.61
CA VAL A 40 12.13 7.43 23.66
C VAL A 40 13.31 7.82 24.56
N THR A 41 14.25 6.91 24.83
CA THR A 41 15.37 7.14 25.75
C THR A 41 16.28 8.27 25.28
N PRO A 42 16.75 8.35 24.01
CA PRO A 42 17.61 9.44 23.56
C PRO A 42 17.00 10.83 23.78
N VAL A 43 15.72 10.99 23.42
CA VAL A 43 14.99 12.26 23.57
C VAL A 43 14.81 12.62 25.06
N SER A 44 14.40 11.65 25.88
CA SER A 44 14.20 11.88 27.32
C SER A 44 15.50 12.22 28.03
N HIS A 45 16.58 11.52 27.68
CA HIS A 45 17.91 11.72 28.23
C HIS A 45 18.45 13.11 27.88
N ALA A 46 18.33 13.52 26.62
CA ALA A 46 18.75 14.84 26.16
C ALA A 46 17.93 15.96 26.81
N TYR A 47 16.60 15.85 26.83
CA TYR A 47 15.72 16.83 27.47
C TYR A 47 16.03 16.98 28.96
N SER A 48 16.30 15.86 29.65
CA SER A 48 16.58 15.81 31.09
C SER A 48 18.02 16.10 31.48
N GLY A 49 18.86 16.60 30.56
CA GLY A 49 20.25 16.96 30.85
C GLY A 49 21.14 15.77 31.23
N GLY A 50 20.89 14.58 30.66
CA GLY A 50 21.75 13.41 30.85
C GLY A 50 21.39 12.52 32.05
N ASN A 51 20.11 12.47 32.44
CA ASN A 51 19.68 11.80 33.69
C ASN A 51 19.68 10.26 33.68
N VAL A 52 19.90 9.62 32.51
CA VAL A 52 19.91 8.16 32.37
C VAL A 52 21.34 7.67 32.55
N VAL A 53 21.57 6.88 33.60
CA VAL A 53 22.92 6.52 34.05
C VAL A 53 23.32 5.10 33.70
N ALA A 54 22.35 4.24 33.37
CA ALA A 54 22.58 2.87 32.90
C ALA A 54 21.34 2.32 32.19
N GLY A 55 21.56 1.38 31.27
CA GLY A 55 20.51 0.52 30.73
C GLY A 55 20.75 -0.95 31.07
N VAL A 56 19.67 -1.72 31.22
CA VAL A 56 19.73 -3.18 31.32
C VAL A 56 19.13 -3.80 30.06
N GLN A 57 19.81 -4.80 29.50
CA GLN A 57 19.34 -5.63 28.40
C GLN A 57 19.53 -7.10 28.78
N TYR A 58 18.46 -7.78 29.20
CA TYR A 58 18.57 -9.20 29.58
C TYR A 58 19.04 -10.05 28.39
N GLY A 59 20.00 -10.95 28.63
CA GLY A 59 20.59 -11.81 27.61
C GLY A 59 21.79 -11.19 26.87
N GLU A 60 22.05 -9.90 27.06
CA GLU A 60 23.22 -9.19 26.52
C GLU A 60 24.00 -8.50 27.65
N SER A 61 25.33 -8.52 27.61
CA SER A 61 26.13 -7.78 28.58
C SER A 61 27.27 -7.06 27.90
N GLY A 62 27.47 -5.78 28.23
CA GLY A 62 28.53 -4.94 27.67
C GLY A 62 28.07 -4.04 26.52
N GLY A 63 28.91 -3.04 26.22
CA GLY A 63 28.63 -2.01 25.22
C GLY A 63 27.94 -0.76 25.77
N THR A 64 27.69 0.18 24.87
CA THR A 64 26.96 1.42 25.14
C THR A 64 25.70 1.52 24.28
N PHE A 65 24.85 2.47 24.64
CA PHE A 65 23.71 2.93 23.85
C PHE A 65 23.93 4.42 23.57
N GLU A 66 24.16 4.75 22.31
CA GLU A 66 24.53 6.10 21.87
C GLU A 66 23.34 7.06 21.99
N THR A 67 23.59 8.29 22.45
CA THR A 67 22.59 9.36 22.47
C THR A 67 23.21 10.72 22.13
N PRO A 68 22.41 11.74 21.77
CA PRO A 68 22.94 13.06 21.41
C PRO A 68 23.75 13.78 22.50
N VAL A 69 23.59 13.41 23.77
CA VAL A 69 24.25 14.06 24.91
C VAL A 69 25.23 13.15 25.66
N GLY A 70 25.49 11.95 25.12
CA GLY A 70 26.46 11.00 25.66
C GLY A 70 25.99 9.55 25.64
N ASP A 71 26.96 8.64 25.69
CA ASP A 71 26.73 7.20 25.70
C ASP A 71 26.22 6.70 27.06
N ILE A 72 25.21 5.83 27.03
CA ILE A 72 24.68 5.17 28.23
C ILE A 72 25.26 3.74 28.32
N PRO A 73 25.89 3.34 29.44
CA PRO A 73 26.43 1.99 29.58
C PRO A 73 25.31 0.94 29.70
N VAL A 74 25.48 -0.22 29.06
CA VAL A 74 24.48 -1.29 29.01
C VAL A 74 24.96 -2.56 29.72
N PHE A 75 24.10 -3.11 30.58
CA PHE A 75 24.39 -4.26 31.44
C PHE A 75 23.37 -5.38 31.27
N GLY A 76 23.74 -6.60 31.67
CA GLY A 76 22.83 -7.76 31.61
C GLY A 76 21.89 -7.90 32.80
N SER A 77 22.17 -7.20 33.91
CA SER A 77 21.38 -7.27 35.15
C SER A 77 21.54 -6.02 36.00
N ILE A 78 20.63 -5.80 36.96
CA ILE A 78 20.77 -4.72 37.97
C ILE A 78 21.99 -4.96 38.85
N SER A 79 22.29 -6.23 39.14
CA SER A 79 23.46 -6.58 39.97
C SER A 79 24.77 -6.12 39.33
N ASP A 80 24.86 -6.17 38.00
CA ASP A 80 26.05 -5.70 37.27
C ASP A 80 26.15 -4.18 37.26
N VAL A 81 25.03 -3.46 37.14
CA VAL A 81 24.97 -1.99 37.27
C VAL A 81 25.53 -1.56 38.63
N ILE A 82 25.06 -2.19 39.71
CA ILE A 82 25.51 -1.87 41.07
C ILE A 82 26.99 -2.27 41.27
N ARG A 83 27.43 -3.42 40.73
CA ARG A 83 28.84 -3.85 40.80
C ARG A 83 29.77 -2.89 40.08
N ALA A 84 29.31 -2.26 39.00
CA ALA A 84 30.03 -1.22 38.28
C ALA A 84 30.09 0.13 39.04
N GLY A 85 29.52 0.22 40.24
CA GLY A 85 29.51 1.44 41.06
C GLY A 85 28.49 2.49 40.58
N ILE A 86 27.56 2.11 39.71
CA ILE A 86 26.54 3.04 39.20
C ILE A 86 25.34 3.04 40.15
N HIS A 87 25.02 4.21 40.67
CA HIS A 87 23.85 4.42 41.53
C HIS A 87 22.72 5.08 40.75
N PHE A 88 21.49 4.60 40.97
CA PHE A 88 20.25 5.16 40.43
C PHE A 88 19.14 5.13 41.49
N ASP A 89 18.21 6.07 41.42
CA ASP A 89 17.07 6.18 42.34
C ASP A 89 15.72 5.85 41.67
N THR A 90 15.70 5.84 40.33
CA THR A 90 14.48 5.62 39.55
C THR A 90 14.70 4.53 38.51
N GLY A 91 13.88 3.48 38.53
CA GLY A 91 13.82 2.46 37.49
C GLY A 91 12.70 2.74 36.48
N VAL A 92 12.92 2.49 35.20
CA VAL A 92 11.88 2.59 34.16
C VAL A 92 11.79 1.26 33.41
N VAL A 93 10.58 0.72 33.27
CA VAL A 93 10.35 -0.62 32.74
C VAL A 93 9.71 -0.58 31.35
N TYR A 94 10.44 -1.08 30.34
CA TYR A 94 10.00 -1.30 28.96
C TYR A 94 10.02 -2.80 28.59
N LEU A 95 9.43 -3.65 29.44
CA LEU A 95 9.46 -5.11 29.24
C LEU A 95 8.08 -5.64 28.82
N PRO A 96 8.01 -6.82 28.18
CA PRO A 96 6.74 -7.53 27.99
C PRO A 96 6.01 -7.73 29.34
N PRO A 97 4.65 -7.76 29.35
CA PRO A 97 3.87 -7.78 30.59
C PRO A 97 4.25 -8.91 31.56
N SER A 98 4.57 -10.09 31.02
CA SER A 98 4.96 -11.27 31.80
C SER A 98 6.32 -11.15 32.51
N ALA A 99 7.15 -10.18 32.15
CA ALA A 99 8.48 -9.97 32.72
C ALA A 99 8.55 -8.81 33.73
N VAL A 100 7.51 -7.97 33.80
CA VAL A 100 7.51 -6.74 34.63
C VAL A 100 7.70 -7.05 36.11
N SER A 101 6.96 -8.01 36.67
CA SER A 101 7.02 -8.33 38.10
C SER A 101 8.40 -8.83 38.54
N HIS A 102 9.09 -9.58 37.67
CA HIS A 102 10.45 -10.06 37.92
C HIS A 102 11.47 -8.92 37.92
N ALA A 103 11.42 -8.03 36.93
CA ALA A 103 12.32 -6.88 36.85
C ALA A 103 12.13 -5.92 38.03
N VAL A 104 10.89 -5.65 38.42
CA VAL A 104 10.57 -4.87 39.63
C VAL A 104 11.16 -5.53 40.88
N SER A 105 10.96 -6.85 41.03
CA SER A 105 11.47 -7.60 42.17
C SER A 105 13.01 -7.56 42.24
N GLU A 106 13.69 -7.68 41.09
CA GLU A 106 15.15 -7.56 41.01
C GLU A 106 15.61 -6.17 41.45
N MET A 107 15.02 -5.10 40.92
CA MET A 107 15.36 -3.73 41.29
C MET A 107 15.19 -3.49 42.79
N CYS A 108 14.04 -3.88 43.37
CA CYS A 108 13.78 -3.75 44.80
C CYS A 108 14.74 -4.58 45.67
N ALA A 109 15.15 -5.76 45.22
CA ALA A 109 16.04 -6.63 46.00
C ALA A 109 17.52 -6.25 45.90
N ARG A 110 17.93 -5.62 44.79
CA ARG A 110 19.35 -5.39 44.47
C ARG A 110 19.80 -3.93 44.58
N ASN A 111 18.89 -2.96 44.50
CA ASN A 111 19.22 -1.55 44.61
C ASN A 111 18.61 -0.91 45.87
N VAL A 112 19.45 -0.72 46.89
CA VAL A 112 19.05 -0.08 48.16
C VAL A 112 18.76 1.43 48.04
N ASN A 113 19.20 2.08 46.95
CA ASN A 113 18.98 3.50 46.70
C ASN A 113 17.71 3.76 45.89
N LEU A 114 17.01 2.71 45.46
CA LEU A 114 15.80 2.82 44.68
C LEU A 114 14.71 3.52 45.49
N LYS A 115 14.12 4.56 44.91
CA LYS A 115 12.99 5.31 45.48
C LYS A 115 11.72 5.12 44.67
N ARG A 116 11.85 4.92 43.35
CA ARG A 116 10.71 4.86 42.45
C ARG A 116 10.89 3.92 41.29
N ILE A 117 9.78 3.35 40.82
CA ILE A 117 9.69 2.64 39.55
C ILE A 117 8.56 3.22 38.70
N VAL A 118 8.83 3.42 37.41
CA VAL A 118 7.83 3.80 36.39
C VAL A 118 7.65 2.64 35.42
N ILE A 119 6.43 2.14 35.28
CA ILE A 119 6.10 0.96 34.47
C ILE A 119 5.35 1.40 33.21
N VAL A 120 6.06 1.51 32.09
CA VAL A 120 5.46 1.95 30.82
C VAL A 120 4.59 0.86 30.20
N THR A 121 4.97 -0.41 30.41
CA THR A 121 4.28 -1.60 29.90
C THR A 121 2.77 -1.59 30.14
N GLU A 122 1.98 -1.83 29.12
CA GLU A 122 0.52 -2.03 29.18
C GLU A 122 0.14 -3.48 29.48
N LYS A 123 -1.06 -3.75 30.01
CA LYS A 123 -1.64 -5.10 30.17
C LYS A 123 -0.89 -5.97 31.17
N VAL A 124 -0.35 -5.35 32.22
CA VAL A 124 0.21 -6.10 33.35
C VAL A 124 -0.94 -6.81 34.07
N SER A 125 -0.76 -8.10 34.34
CA SER A 125 -1.82 -8.91 34.95
C SER A 125 -2.15 -8.41 36.37
N ALA A 126 -3.41 -8.52 36.79
CA ALA A 126 -3.81 -8.17 38.16
C ALA A 126 -3.00 -8.94 39.23
N ARG A 127 -2.56 -10.17 38.92
CA ARG A 127 -1.67 -10.96 39.79
C ARG A 127 -0.31 -10.29 39.92
N ASP A 128 0.32 -9.95 38.80
CA ASP A 128 1.63 -9.30 38.79
C ASP A 128 1.60 -7.93 39.44
N SER A 129 0.57 -7.12 39.17
CA SER A 129 0.39 -5.82 39.82
C SER A 129 0.30 -5.94 41.35
N ARG A 130 -0.39 -6.96 41.89
CA ARG A 130 -0.43 -7.21 43.34
C ARG A 130 0.94 -7.55 43.91
N LEU A 131 1.70 -8.41 43.22
CA LEU A 131 3.06 -8.78 43.62
C LEU A 131 4.01 -7.59 43.58
N ILE A 132 3.94 -6.77 42.51
CA ILE A 132 4.66 -5.51 42.36
C ILE A 132 4.35 -4.58 43.53
N ARG A 133 3.06 -4.32 43.80
CA ARG A 133 2.65 -3.44 44.91
C ARG A 133 3.18 -3.95 46.24
N TYR A 134 3.04 -5.24 46.52
CA TYR A 134 3.52 -5.85 47.77
C TYR A 134 5.04 -5.71 47.92
N GLY A 135 5.81 -6.08 46.90
CA GLY A 135 7.28 -6.00 46.90
C GLY A 135 7.77 -4.57 47.11
N CYS A 136 7.20 -3.60 46.38
CA CYS A 136 7.60 -2.20 46.47
C CYS A 136 7.20 -1.56 47.82
N GLN A 137 6.05 -1.94 48.41
CA GLN A 137 5.68 -1.49 49.75
C GLN A 137 6.68 -1.98 50.81
N ASN A 138 7.10 -3.24 50.73
CA ASN A 138 8.12 -3.80 51.63
C ASN A 138 9.49 -3.12 51.44
N ALA A 139 9.85 -2.83 50.18
CA ALA A 139 11.09 -2.14 49.83
C ALA A 139 11.05 -0.62 50.06
N LYS A 140 9.89 -0.05 50.41
CA LYS A 140 9.66 1.40 50.54
C LYS A 140 9.99 2.16 49.24
N VAL A 141 9.45 1.66 48.14
CA VAL A 141 9.60 2.18 46.78
C VAL A 141 8.23 2.58 46.24
N ASP A 142 8.12 3.79 45.70
CA ASP A 142 6.91 4.25 45.01
C ASP A 142 6.82 3.64 43.61
N VAL A 143 5.61 3.31 43.15
CA VAL A 143 5.39 2.71 41.82
C VAL A 143 4.35 3.51 41.06
N ILE A 144 4.66 3.85 39.81
CA ILE A 144 3.78 4.57 38.89
C ILE A 144 3.55 3.69 37.65
N GLY A 145 2.31 3.70 37.15
CA GLY A 145 1.84 2.76 36.13
C GLY A 145 1.08 1.58 36.74
N ALA A 146 0.91 0.47 36.04
CA ALA A 146 1.35 0.18 34.67
C ALA A 146 0.60 1.00 33.59
N ASN A 147 0.94 0.82 32.31
CA ASN A 147 0.34 1.54 31.18
C ASN A 147 0.48 3.07 31.29
N THR A 148 1.66 3.57 31.64
CA THR A 148 1.90 5.01 31.81
C THR A 148 2.89 5.57 30.79
N LEU A 149 2.69 6.82 30.36
CA LEU A 149 3.76 7.59 29.68
C LEU A 149 4.75 8.23 30.67
N GLY A 150 4.56 8.04 31.97
CA GLY A 150 5.46 8.45 33.03
C GLY A 150 5.20 9.85 33.55
N ILE A 151 6.29 10.59 33.80
CA ILE A 151 6.33 11.85 34.55
C ILE A 151 7.11 12.87 33.74
N ALA A 152 6.62 14.11 33.71
CA ALA A 152 7.39 15.25 33.23
C ALA A 152 7.34 16.39 34.25
N ASN A 153 8.51 16.96 34.59
CA ASN A 153 8.65 18.19 35.36
C ASN A 153 9.16 19.29 34.42
N SER A 154 8.28 20.21 34.05
CA SER A 154 8.55 21.25 33.07
C SER A 154 9.46 22.37 33.59
N TRP A 155 9.59 22.50 34.93
CA TRP A 155 10.50 23.49 35.54
C TRP A 155 11.96 23.04 35.49
N ASP A 156 12.21 21.76 35.78
CA ASP A 156 13.56 21.18 35.75
C ASP A 156 13.91 20.57 34.39
N GLN A 157 12.96 20.60 33.44
CA GLN A 157 13.05 19.95 32.14
C GLN A 157 13.35 18.45 32.24
N VAL A 158 12.75 17.75 33.20
CA VAL A 158 12.98 16.31 33.38
C VAL A 158 11.80 15.51 32.86
N ARG A 159 12.09 14.48 32.05
CA ARG A 159 11.12 13.51 31.55
C ARG A 159 11.58 12.09 31.89
N ILE A 160 10.71 11.31 32.54
CA ILE A 160 10.99 9.94 32.98
C ILE A 160 9.82 9.05 32.59
N GLY A 161 10.09 7.93 31.91
CA GLY A 161 9.07 7.04 31.38
C GLY A 161 8.96 7.14 29.87
N GLY A 162 7.73 7.17 29.37
CA GLY A 162 7.35 7.25 27.95
C GLY A 162 7.45 8.64 27.33
N ALA A 163 6.89 8.78 26.14
CA ALA A 163 7.03 9.94 25.26
C ALA A 163 6.13 11.14 25.62
N LEU A 164 6.06 11.53 26.90
CA LEU A 164 5.35 12.76 27.28
C LEU A 164 5.95 13.97 26.54
N GLY A 165 5.09 14.73 25.86
CA GLY A 165 5.49 15.88 25.06
C GLY A 165 6.07 15.56 23.67
N GLY A 166 6.02 14.29 23.24
CA GLY A 166 6.49 13.86 21.90
C GLY A 166 8.00 13.90 21.74
N ASP A 167 8.45 14.09 20.49
CA ASP A 167 9.88 14.09 20.11
C ASP A 167 10.58 15.42 20.43
N VAL A 168 9.80 16.50 20.65
CA VAL A 168 10.30 17.81 21.04
C VAL A 168 9.59 18.27 22.33
N PRO A 169 9.92 17.70 23.50
CA PRO A 169 9.13 17.88 24.72
C PRO A 169 8.99 19.35 25.14
N ALA A 170 10.01 20.17 24.88
CA ALA A 170 10.00 21.60 25.20
C ALA A 170 8.86 22.40 24.53
N GLN A 171 8.25 21.91 23.45
CA GLN A 171 7.13 22.59 22.78
C GLN A 171 5.85 22.58 23.62
N SER A 172 5.57 21.48 24.31
CA SER A 172 4.34 21.27 25.10
C SER A 172 4.60 21.37 26.61
N LEU A 173 5.77 20.92 27.08
CA LEU A 173 6.20 20.97 28.48
C LEU A 173 6.78 22.35 28.85
N ARG A 174 5.99 23.40 28.63
CA ARG A 174 6.38 24.77 29.00
C ARG A 174 6.19 24.97 30.49
N LYS A 175 7.21 25.50 31.17
CA LYS A 175 7.16 25.89 32.59
C LYS A 175 5.94 26.77 32.88
N GLY A 176 5.18 26.41 33.91
CA GLY A 176 4.07 27.20 34.45
C GLY A 176 3.52 26.61 35.75
N SER A 177 2.26 26.91 36.05
CA SER A 177 1.67 26.70 37.37
C SER A 177 0.60 25.60 37.45
N VAL A 178 0.30 24.90 36.35
CA VAL A 178 -0.74 23.85 36.33
C VAL A 178 -0.15 22.45 36.44
N ALA A 179 -0.60 21.65 37.39
CA ALA A 179 -0.26 20.23 37.45
C ALA A 179 -1.31 19.38 36.70
N ILE A 180 -0.87 18.35 35.98
CA ILE A 180 -1.77 17.47 35.22
C ILE A 180 -1.66 16.04 35.75
N TYR A 181 -2.80 15.46 36.14
CA TYR A 181 -2.95 14.02 36.40
C TYR A 181 -3.86 13.42 35.34
N SER A 182 -3.39 12.45 34.58
CA SER A 182 -4.18 11.84 33.52
C SER A 182 -4.04 10.34 33.48
N ASN A 183 -5.17 9.64 33.42
CA ASN A 183 -5.19 8.20 33.13
C ASN A 183 -4.69 7.88 31.71
N SER A 184 -4.78 8.83 30.77
CA SER A 184 -4.30 8.68 29.39
C SER A 184 -3.05 9.52 29.14
N GLY A 185 -1.96 8.87 28.72
CA GLY A 185 -0.71 9.57 28.43
C GLY A 185 -0.82 10.60 27.31
N ASN A 186 -1.55 10.28 26.23
CA ASN A 186 -1.69 11.20 25.09
C ASN A 186 -2.43 12.48 25.49
N PHE A 187 -3.52 12.35 26.27
CA PHE A 187 -4.27 13.51 26.73
C PHE A 187 -3.47 14.37 27.72
N SER A 188 -2.48 13.82 28.43
CA SER A 188 -1.55 14.63 29.21
C SER A 188 -0.85 15.70 28.35
N THR A 189 -0.38 15.32 27.17
CA THR A 189 0.29 16.23 26.23
C THR A 189 -0.69 17.15 25.53
N THR A 190 -1.85 16.67 25.10
CA THR A 190 -2.88 17.51 24.48
C THR A 190 -3.37 18.62 25.41
N ILE A 191 -3.64 18.29 26.68
CA ILE A 191 -4.06 19.28 27.68
C ILE A 191 -2.97 20.32 27.91
N SER A 192 -1.69 19.91 27.96
CA SER A 192 -0.58 20.86 28.08
C SER A 192 -0.48 21.84 26.91
N GLU A 193 -0.83 21.39 25.69
CA GLU A 193 -0.88 22.25 24.51
C GLU A 193 -2.03 23.26 24.61
N TYR A 194 -3.20 22.81 25.05
CA TYR A 194 -4.40 23.65 25.18
C TYR A 194 -4.19 24.74 26.23
N LEU A 195 -3.56 24.44 27.36
CA LEU A 195 -3.27 25.44 28.40
C LEU A 195 -2.49 26.65 27.86
N LYS A 196 -1.63 26.47 26.86
CA LYS A 196 -0.86 27.58 26.27
C LYS A 196 -1.74 28.60 25.55
N THR A 197 -2.91 28.21 25.05
CA THR A 197 -3.84 29.15 24.40
C THR A 197 -4.48 30.11 25.40
N ALA A 198 -4.50 29.77 26.70
CA ALA A 198 -4.90 30.65 27.80
C ALA A 198 -3.70 31.22 28.60
N GLY A 199 -2.47 30.99 28.15
CA GLY A 199 -1.28 31.55 28.81
C GLY A 199 -0.80 30.77 30.04
N PHE A 200 -1.23 29.53 30.22
CA PHE A 200 -0.79 28.66 31.33
C PHE A 200 0.20 27.60 30.86
N GLY A 201 1.24 27.40 31.66
CA GLY A 201 2.18 26.29 31.49
C GLY A 201 1.96 25.23 32.55
N THR A 202 2.82 24.21 32.54
CA THR A 202 2.72 23.08 33.46
C THR A 202 3.82 23.09 34.52
N SER A 203 3.49 22.65 35.73
CA SER A 203 4.47 22.41 36.80
C SER A 203 4.98 20.97 36.73
N THR A 204 4.08 20.00 36.80
CA THR A 204 4.35 18.57 36.68
C THR A 204 3.18 17.87 36.02
N ILE A 205 3.50 16.98 35.08
CA ILE A 205 2.55 16.13 34.37
C ILE A 205 2.82 14.70 34.79
N LEU A 206 1.77 14.01 35.23
CA LEU A 206 1.78 12.60 35.55
C LEU A 206 0.74 11.88 34.69
N SER A 207 1.22 10.97 33.84
CA SER A 207 0.36 9.91 33.34
C SER A 207 0.28 8.83 34.43
N SER A 208 -0.89 8.55 34.97
CA SER A 208 -1.05 7.46 35.95
C SER A 208 -1.14 6.10 35.28
N GLY A 209 -1.65 6.08 34.06
CA GLY A 209 -2.01 4.90 33.31
C GLY A 209 -3.40 4.35 33.67
N LYS A 210 -3.82 3.31 32.94
CA LYS A 210 -5.16 2.74 33.11
C LYS A 210 -5.22 1.21 32.98
N ASP A 211 -4.24 0.54 33.57
CA ASP A 211 -4.38 -0.88 33.90
C ASP A 211 -5.33 -1.08 35.10
N VAL A 212 -5.76 -2.33 35.36
CA VAL A 212 -6.73 -2.68 36.42
C VAL A 212 -6.31 -2.16 37.80
N TYR A 213 -5.00 -2.16 38.09
CA TYR A 213 -4.43 -1.68 39.35
C TYR A 213 -3.67 -0.37 39.12
N ILE A 214 -4.13 0.71 39.77
CA ILE A 214 -3.43 1.99 39.78
C ILE A 214 -2.48 2.02 40.98
N HIS A 215 -1.16 2.07 40.73
CA HIS A 215 -0.16 2.05 41.80
C HIS A 215 0.05 3.41 42.49
N PHE A 216 -0.09 4.51 41.74
CA PHE A 216 -0.03 5.88 42.26
C PHE A 216 -1.31 6.60 41.86
N ALA A 217 -2.26 6.67 42.78
CA ALA A 217 -3.61 7.13 42.51
C ALA A 217 -3.73 8.65 42.67
N LEU A 218 -4.95 9.15 42.46
CA LEU A 218 -5.25 10.58 42.50
C LEU A 218 -4.97 11.17 43.89
N ALA A 219 -5.19 10.42 44.97
CA ALA A 219 -5.01 10.91 46.33
C ALA A 219 -3.55 11.28 46.62
N GLU A 220 -2.60 10.41 46.25
CA GLU A 220 -1.17 10.65 46.38
C GLU A 220 -0.74 11.86 45.53
N PHE A 221 -1.25 11.96 44.31
CA PHE A 221 -0.95 13.10 43.44
C PHE A 221 -1.47 14.42 44.01
N LEU A 222 -2.72 14.47 44.50
CA LEU A 222 -3.30 15.70 45.07
C LEU A 222 -2.57 16.14 46.34
N TYR A 223 -2.17 15.18 47.19
CA TYR A 223 -1.33 15.48 48.35
C TYR A 223 0.02 16.07 47.93
N CYS A 224 0.71 15.46 46.98
CA CYS A 224 1.95 16.00 46.43
C CYS A 224 1.76 17.35 45.75
N ALA A 225 0.62 17.57 45.08
CA ALA A 225 0.29 18.79 44.38
C ALA A 225 0.06 19.94 45.35
N GLU A 226 -0.66 19.72 46.46
CA GLU A 226 -0.83 20.71 47.53
C GLU A 226 0.54 21.19 48.05
N ASN A 227 1.45 20.25 48.29
CA ASN A 227 2.79 20.50 48.82
C ASN A 227 3.80 21.02 47.80
N ASP A 228 3.42 21.20 46.52
CA ASP A 228 4.30 21.80 45.51
C ASP A 228 3.99 23.30 45.34
N PRO A 229 4.85 24.22 45.82
CA PRO A 229 4.60 25.66 45.72
C PRO A 229 4.54 26.18 44.28
N ARG A 230 5.05 25.42 43.30
CA ARG A 230 5.00 25.77 41.87
C ARG A 230 3.60 25.55 41.29
N THR A 231 2.81 24.66 41.90
CA THR A 231 1.48 24.29 41.43
C THR A 231 0.42 25.18 42.07
N LYS A 232 -0.47 25.74 41.25
CA LYS A 232 -1.57 26.63 41.64
C LYS A 232 -2.95 26.08 41.28
N ALA A 233 -3.04 25.33 40.18
CA ALA A 233 -4.25 24.60 39.78
C ALA A 233 -3.91 23.19 39.31
N ILE A 234 -4.90 22.29 39.33
CA ILE A 234 -4.73 20.88 39.02
C ILE A 234 -5.75 20.47 37.97
N VAL A 235 -5.31 19.96 36.82
CA VAL A 235 -6.19 19.36 35.81
C VAL A 235 -6.16 17.84 35.95
N VAL A 236 -7.34 17.22 36.05
CA VAL A 236 -7.48 15.76 36.15
C VAL A 236 -8.27 15.22 34.96
N TYR A 237 -7.69 14.27 34.22
CA TYR A 237 -8.36 13.54 33.16
C TYR A 237 -8.65 12.11 33.61
N VAL A 238 -9.93 11.80 33.75
CA VAL A 238 -10.42 10.63 34.48
C VAL A 238 -11.19 9.69 33.54
N GLU A 239 -10.83 8.41 33.59
CA GLU A 239 -11.53 7.34 32.88
C GLU A 239 -12.37 6.45 33.82
N PRO A 240 -13.41 5.77 33.31
CA PRO A 240 -14.23 4.82 34.09
C PRO A 240 -13.43 3.68 34.72
N GLY A 241 -13.96 3.09 35.79
CA GLY A 241 -13.36 1.97 36.52
C GLY A 241 -12.49 2.41 37.71
N GLY A 242 -12.64 1.74 38.85
CA GLY A 242 -12.00 2.03 40.13
C GLY A 242 -12.67 3.17 40.93
N TYR A 243 -12.53 3.08 42.26
CA TYR A 243 -13.06 4.04 43.24
C TYR A 243 -12.00 5.02 43.76
N TYR A 244 -10.82 5.06 43.15
CA TYR A 244 -9.68 5.79 43.72
C TYR A 244 -9.84 7.32 43.60
N GLU A 245 -10.63 7.83 42.65
CA GLU A 245 -11.02 9.26 42.63
C GLU A 245 -12.00 9.58 43.76
N LYS A 246 -13.02 8.75 43.98
CA LYS A 246 -13.96 8.92 45.11
C LYS A 246 -13.21 8.92 46.44
N GLN A 247 -12.30 7.96 46.62
CA GLN A 247 -11.46 7.87 47.80
C GLN A 247 -10.62 9.13 48.03
N ALA A 248 -10.04 9.72 46.97
CA ALA A 248 -9.31 10.98 47.07
C ALA A 248 -10.22 12.13 47.57
N LEU A 249 -11.41 12.29 47.00
CA LEU A 249 -12.37 13.33 47.39
C LEU A 249 -12.88 13.13 48.83
N ASP A 250 -13.15 11.89 49.22
CA ASP A 250 -13.58 11.55 50.57
C ASP A 250 -12.47 11.83 51.59
N TRP A 251 -11.22 11.47 51.31
CA TRP A 251 -10.10 11.76 52.21
C TRP A 251 -9.83 13.25 52.40
N ILE A 252 -10.05 14.06 51.37
CA ILE A 252 -9.99 15.52 51.49
C ILE A 252 -11.15 16.04 52.36
N SER A 253 -12.36 15.52 52.14
CA SER A 253 -13.56 15.92 52.88
C SER A 253 -13.52 15.49 54.36
N GLU A 254 -12.93 14.33 54.65
CA GLU A 254 -12.65 13.80 55.99
C GLU A 254 -11.48 14.53 56.69
N GLY A 255 -10.77 15.42 55.99
CA GLY A 255 -9.66 16.19 56.55
C GLY A 255 -8.37 15.38 56.77
N ARG A 256 -8.19 14.24 56.07
CA ARG A 256 -6.96 13.44 56.16
C ARG A 256 -5.74 14.19 55.63
N PHE A 257 -5.93 14.97 54.57
CA PHE A 257 -4.99 15.98 54.12
C PHE A 257 -5.76 17.17 53.55
N LYS A 258 -5.13 18.34 53.57
CA LYS A 258 -5.72 19.57 53.06
C LYS A 258 -5.50 19.66 51.55
N LEU A 259 -6.48 20.20 50.83
CA LEU A 259 -6.31 20.65 49.46
C LEU A 259 -6.92 22.05 49.33
N THR A 260 -6.08 23.02 48.95
CA THR A 260 -6.52 24.41 48.73
C THR A 260 -6.49 24.82 47.26
N LYS A 261 -5.87 24.01 46.41
CA LYS A 261 -5.73 24.26 44.97
C LYS A 261 -6.95 23.73 44.22
N PRO A 262 -7.53 24.50 43.28
CA PRO A 262 -8.70 24.07 42.54
C PRO A 262 -8.38 22.90 41.61
N ILE A 263 -9.34 21.96 41.50
CA ILE A 263 -9.30 20.82 40.58
C ILE A 263 -10.20 21.09 39.37
N ILE A 264 -9.67 20.97 38.16
CA ILE A 264 -10.43 20.98 36.91
C ILE A 264 -10.56 19.54 36.43
N ALA A 265 -11.76 18.97 36.54
CA ALA A 265 -11.99 17.55 36.27
C ALA A 265 -12.68 17.29 34.93
N CYS A 266 -12.04 16.54 34.04
CA CYS A 266 -12.64 16.02 32.82
C CYS A 266 -12.87 14.51 32.97
N VAL A 267 -14.14 14.10 33.07
CA VAL A 267 -14.52 12.68 33.11
C VAL A 267 -14.96 12.25 31.71
N THR A 268 -14.33 11.22 31.16
CA THR A 268 -14.62 10.71 29.81
C THR A 268 -15.33 9.35 29.85
N GLY A 269 -15.76 8.86 28.69
CA GLY A 269 -16.12 7.45 28.51
C GLY A 269 -17.59 7.10 28.76
N ARG A 270 -18.52 8.07 28.73
CA ARG A 270 -19.98 7.81 28.80
C ARG A 270 -20.45 6.73 27.82
N TRP A 271 -19.88 6.72 26.61
CA TRP A 271 -20.19 5.76 25.55
C TRP A 271 -19.88 4.30 25.91
N LYS A 272 -18.95 4.05 26.87
CA LYS A 272 -18.60 2.69 27.31
C LYS A 272 -19.78 1.94 27.96
N LYS A 273 -20.80 2.66 28.45
CA LYS A 273 -22.02 2.08 29.03
C LYS A 273 -22.80 1.18 28.06
N ASN A 274 -22.70 1.45 26.75
CA ASN A 274 -23.46 0.74 25.71
C ASN A 274 -22.66 -0.41 25.05
N LEU A 275 -21.45 -0.70 25.52
CA LEU A 275 -20.58 -1.70 24.91
C LEU A 275 -20.55 -3.01 25.70
N THR A 276 -20.66 -4.12 24.96
CA THR A 276 -20.49 -5.49 25.46
C THR A 276 -19.06 -6.01 25.32
N ARG A 277 -18.14 -5.22 24.73
CA ARG A 277 -16.72 -5.56 24.52
C ARG A 277 -15.79 -4.57 25.22
N SER A 278 -14.65 -5.06 25.73
CA SER A 278 -13.64 -4.20 26.38
C SER A 278 -12.96 -3.30 25.34
N CYS A 279 -12.97 -1.99 25.54
CA CYS A 279 -12.24 -1.04 24.71
C CYS A 279 -10.89 -0.68 25.36
N GLY A 280 -9.79 -1.08 24.72
CA GLY A 280 -8.42 -0.65 25.01
C GLY A 280 -7.98 -0.86 26.46
N HIS A 281 -8.09 0.20 27.28
CA HIS A 281 -7.62 0.25 28.66
C HIS A 281 -8.39 -0.71 29.57
N ALA A 282 -7.67 -1.61 30.24
CA ALA A 282 -8.20 -2.77 30.97
C ALA A 282 -8.96 -2.46 32.29
N GLY A 283 -9.38 -1.22 32.54
CA GLY A 283 -9.87 -0.79 33.87
C GLY A 283 -11.38 -0.86 34.12
N ALA A 284 -12.24 -0.95 33.10
CA ALA A 284 -13.69 -0.85 33.28
C ALA A 284 -14.36 -2.24 33.26
N MET A 285 -14.87 -2.68 34.42
CA MET A 285 -15.83 -3.79 34.50
C MET A 285 -17.25 -3.22 34.53
N ALA A 286 -18.19 -3.80 33.78
CA ALA A 286 -19.57 -3.36 33.82
C ALA A 286 -20.21 -3.72 35.19
N GLY A 287 -21.00 -2.81 35.77
CA GLY A 287 -21.81 -3.07 36.96
C GLY A 287 -21.17 -2.78 38.32
N SER A 288 -19.95 -2.23 38.36
CA SER A 288 -19.24 -1.92 39.61
C SER A 288 -19.54 -0.57 40.25
N GLY A 289 -20.42 0.27 39.66
CA GLY A 289 -20.82 1.56 40.25
C GLY A 289 -19.75 2.67 40.16
N ASP A 290 -18.77 2.50 39.27
CA ASP A 290 -17.61 3.35 39.03
C ASP A 290 -17.49 3.77 37.55
N ASP A 291 -18.64 3.88 36.89
CA ASP A 291 -18.74 4.37 35.51
C ASP A 291 -18.51 5.89 35.41
N ALA A 292 -18.55 6.41 34.18
CA ALA A 292 -18.33 7.84 33.93
C ALA A 292 -19.35 8.70 34.68
N GLU A 293 -20.64 8.34 34.65
CA GLU A 293 -21.72 9.11 35.27
C GLU A 293 -21.57 9.15 36.79
N ALA A 294 -21.24 8.03 37.43
CA ALA A 294 -20.97 7.98 38.86
C ALA A 294 -19.79 8.89 39.24
N LYS A 295 -18.70 8.85 38.46
CA LYS A 295 -17.53 9.72 38.68
C LYS A 295 -17.85 11.20 38.49
N GLU A 296 -18.67 11.55 37.50
CA GLU A 296 -19.15 12.93 37.31
C GLU A 296 -19.91 13.43 38.54
N ILE A 297 -20.83 12.63 39.07
CA ILE A 297 -21.60 12.96 40.29
C ILE A 297 -20.65 13.17 41.47
N TRP A 298 -19.64 12.31 41.66
CA TRP A 298 -18.70 12.45 42.76
C TRP A 298 -17.94 13.78 42.73
N PHE A 299 -17.54 14.24 41.54
CA PHE A 299 -16.89 15.54 41.38
C PHE A 299 -17.88 16.70 41.55
N ASP A 300 -19.08 16.61 40.97
CA ASP A 300 -20.11 17.65 41.09
C ASP A 300 -20.50 17.87 42.57
N ASP A 301 -20.72 16.80 43.33
CA ASP A 301 -21.01 16.86 44.76
C ASP A 301 -19.86 17.50 45.55
N PHE A 302 -18.61 17.21 45.18
CA PHE A 302 -17.43 17.76 45.84
C PHE A 302 -17.25 19.27 45.57
N PHE A 303 -17.50 19.71 44.33
CA PHE A 303 -17.37 21.12 43.92
C PHE A 303 -18.56 21.98 44.36
N GLY A 304 -19.76 21.41 44.40
CA GLY A 304 -20.98 22.12 44.78
C GLY A 304 -21.46 23.15 43.75
N VAL A 305 -21.02 23.02 42.49
CA VAL A 305 -21.40 23.86 41.34
C VAL A 305 -21.72 22.98 40.14
N PRO A 306 -22.57 23.42 39.19
CA PRO A 306 -22.87 22.65 37.99
C PRO A 306 -21.64 22.49 37.08
N VAL A 307 -21.74 21.62 36.08
CA VAL A 307 -20.71 21.46 35.04
C VAL A 307 -20.39 22.79 34.34
N PHE A 308 -19.12 23.01 34.03
CA PHE A 308 -18.65 24.22 33.37
C PHE A 308 -19.38 24.48 32.06
N ASP A 309 -19.70 25.76 31.84
CA ASP A 309 -20.25 26.31 30.62
C ASP A 309 -19.37 27.49 30.19
N PRO A 310 -18.63 27.40 29.08
CA PRO A 310 -17.80 28.49 28.59
C PRO A 310 -18.57 29.81 28.34
N GLU A 311 -19.87 29.74 28.03
CA GLU A 311 -20.71 30.92 27.81
C GLU A 311 -21.14 31.59 29.13
N ARG A 312 -21.12 30.83 30.23
CA ARG A 312 -21.55 31.24 31.57
C ARG A 312 -20.63 30.62 32.63
N PRO A 313 -19.38 31.10 32.73
CA PRO A 313 -18.38 30.46 33.60
C PRO A 313 -18.74 30.62 35.07
N GLU A 314 -19.15 29.52 35.70
CA GLU A 314 -19.36 29.38 37.15
C GLU A 314 -18.36 28.36 37.70
N VAL A 315 -17.58 28.74 38.72
CA VAL A 315 -16.53 27.89 39.32
C VAL A 315 -16.49 28.04 40.84
N SER A 316 -15.96 27.04 41.54
CA SER A 316 -15.77 27.07 43.00
C SER A 316 -14.29 27.14 43.37
N LYS A 317 -13.97 27.52 44.62
CA LYS A 317 -12.59 27.46 45.14
C LYS A 317 -12.03 26.03 45.21
N ARG A 318 -12.90 25.02 45.22
CA ARG A 318 -12.49 23.61 45.17
C ARG A 318 -12.19 23.16 43.74
N GLY A 319 -12.70 23.86 42.73
CA GLY A 319 -12.59 23.47 41.34
C GLY A 319 -13.92 23.42 40.59
N ILE A 320 -13.91 22.73 39.46
CA ILE A 320 -15.01 22.61 38.51
C ILE A 320 -14.88 21.34 37.66
N ARG A 321 -16.02 20.76 37.24
CA ARG A 321 -16.05 19.69 36.24
C ARG A 321 -16.28 20.27 34.85
N ILE A 322 -15.55 19.78 33.86
CA ILE A 322 -15.69 20.15 32.44
C ILE A 322 -16.21 18.97 31.59
N ARG A 323 -16.79 19.26 30.42
CA ARG A 323 -17.35 18.23 29.52
C ARG A 323 -16.31 17.66 28.56
N THR A 324 -15.42 18.53 28.08
CA THR A 324 -14.38 18.19 27.12
C THR A 324 -13.08 18.86 27.54
N ILE A 325 -11.96 18.26 27.16
CA ILE A 325 -10.64 18.87 27.37
C ILE A 325 -10.49 20.21 26.66
N GLN A 326 -11.31 20.50 25.64
CA GLN A 326 -11.33 21.79 24.95
C GLN A 326 -11.73 22.94 25.87
N ASP A 327 -12.49 22.68 26.93
CA ASP A 327 -12.91 23.69 27.91
C ASP A 327 -11.84 23.96 28.98
N VAL A 328 -10.72 23.21 28.99
CA VAL A 328 -9.64 23.37 29.98
C VAL A 328 -9.11 24.81 30.03
N PRO A 329 -8.78 25.48 28.90
CA PRO A 329 -8.21 26.82 28.93
C PRO A 329 -9.11 27.81 29.69
N GLU A 330 -10.40 27.86 29.35
CA GLU A 330 -11.39 28.75 29.96
C GLU A 330 -11.66 28.38 31.43
N ALA A 331 -11.80 27.08 31.73
CA ALA A 331 -12.08 26.62 33.10
C ALA A 331 -10.91 26.88 34.06
N VAL A 332 -9.67 26.65 33.61
CA VAL A 332 -8.47 27.00 34.39
C VAL A 332 -8.37 28.50 34.58
N THR A 333 -8.63 29.29 33.53
CA THR A 333 -8.63 30.77 33.63
C THR A 333 -9.59 31.24 34.72
N ALA A 334 -10.86 30.80 34.68
CA ALA A 334 -11.86 31.17 35.66
C ALA A 334 -11.49 30.74 37.09
N CYS A 335 -10.94 29.54 37.26
CA CYS A 335 -10.50 29.06 38.58
C CYS A 335 -9.30 29.87 39.11
N MET A 336 -8.32 30.19 38.26
CA MET A 336 -7.14 30.95 38.64
C MET A 336 -7.49 32.39 39.02
N GLU A 337 -8.39 33.03 38.26
CA GLU A 337 -8.92 34.36 38.59
C GLU A 337 -9.63 34.37 39.95
N LEU A 338 -10.48 33.36 40.23
CA LEU A 338 -11.14 33.22 41.54
C LEU A 338 -10.14 33.05 42.69
N MET A 339 -8.99 32.45 42.43
CA MET A 339 -7.91 32.26 43.39
C MET A 339 -6.94 33.44 43.47
N GLY A 340 -7.08 34.45 42.59
CA GLY A 340 -6.21 35.63 42.53
C GLY A 340 -4.86 35.38 41.86
N GLU A 341 -4.78 34.39 40.97
CA GLU A 341 -3.57 34.04 40.21
C GLU A 341 -3.68 34.54 38.76
N ASN A 342 -2.56 34.99 38.17
CA ASN A 342 -2.49 35.47 36.79
C ASN A 342 -1.96 34.37 35.84
N PRO A 343 -2.22 34.47 34.52
CA PRO A 343 -1.55 33.62 33.53
C PRO A 343 -0.02 33.65 33.66
N ASP A 344 0.63 32.50 33.41
CA ASP A 344 2.08 32.35 33.52
C ASP A 344 2.83 33.15 32.43
N PHE A 345 2.19 33.33 31.27
CA PHE A 345 2.73 34.01 30.10
C PHE A 345 1.61 34.49 29.15
N PRO A 346 1.91 35.35 28.15
CA PRO A 346 0.92 35.71 27.12
C PRO A 346 0.41 34.49 26.35
N SER A 347 -0.90 34.44 26.08
CA SER A 347 -1.55 33.40 25.28
C SER A 347 -0.86 33.19 23.93
N THR A 348 -0.68 31.94 23.52
CA THR A 348 -0.11 31.59 22.21
C THR A 348 -1.02 30.65 21.45
N GLY A 349 -1.34 31.00 20.20
CA GLY A 349 -2.18 30.17 19.33
C GLY A 349 -3.66 30.17 19.71
N ASP A 350 -4.40 29.27 19.10
CA ASP A 350 -5.84 29.03 19.32
C ASP A 350 -6.16 27.58 18.91
N LEU A 351 -7.36 27.11 19.26
CA LEU A 351 -7.84 25.76 18.94
C LEU A 351 -8.63 25.69 17.61
N SER A 352 -8.57 26.72 16.76
CA SER A 352 -9.28 26.72 15.48
C SER A 352 -8.69 25.72 14.48
N LEU A 353 -9.57 25.12 13.67
CA LEU A 353 -9.17 24.22 12.61
C LEU A 353 -8.41 25.00 11.52
N LYS A 354 -7.20 24.54 11.20
CA LYS A 354 -6.26 25.20 10.27
C LYS A 354 -5.91 24.26 9.10
N PRO A 355 -6.85 23.97 8.19
CA PRO A 355 -6.61 22.99 7.12
C PRO A 355 -5.58 23.54 6.12
N TRP A 356 -4.61 22.73 5.70
CA TRP A 356 -3.64 23.13 4.65
C TRP A 356 -4.16 22.79 3.25
N PHE A 357 -5.07 21.83 3.15
CA PHE A 357 -5.69 21.38 1.91
C PHE A 357 -7.20 21.39 2.08
N VAL A 358 -7.89 21.81 1.03
CA VAL A 358 -9.35 21.74 0.94
C VAL A 358 -9.67 21.13 -0.42
N ASN A 359 -10.46 20.06 -0.41
CA ASN A 359 -11.01 19.46 -1.61
C ASN A 359 -12.50 19.24 -1.35
N ASP A 360 -13.32 20.10 -1.94
CA ASP A 360 -14.76 20.03 -1.81
C ASP A 360 -15.37 18.98 -2.76
N GLN A 361 -14.58 18.25 -3.56
CA GLN A 361 -15.02 17.29 -4.57
C GLN A 361 -16.13 17.85 -5.48
N ASP A 362 -15.99 19.12 -5.86
CA ASP A 362 -16.97 19.89 -6.64
C ASP A 362 -18.36 20.05 -5.97
N LEU A 363 -18.46 19.77 -4.66
CA LEU A 363 -19.68 20.01 -3.89
C LEU A 363 -19.91 21.51 -3.68
N THR A 364 -21.15 21.96 -3.95
CA THR A 364 -21.55 23.35 -3.71
C THR A 364 -21.99 23.52 -2.25
N MET A 365 -21.10 24.02 -1.39
CA MET A 365 -21.34 24.21 0.06
C MET A 365 -21.70 25.66 0.44
N PRO A 366 -22.59 25.91 1.43
CA PRO A 366 -22.83 27.23 2.02
C PRO A 366 -21.56 27.86 2.58
N GLN A 367 -21.41 29.19 2.50
CA GLN A 367 -20.18 29.90 2.90
C GLN A 367 -19.73 29.60 4.33
N GLN A 368 -20.67 29.41 5.26
CA GLN A 368 -20.38 29.11 6.67
C GLN A 368 -19.80 27.71 6.91
N LEU A 369 -19.97 26.80 5.94
CA LEU A 369 -19.47 25.42 5.99
C LEU A 369 -18.25 25.21 5.09
N ARG A 370 -17.89 26.19 4.27
CA ARG A 370 -16.71 26.12 3.42
C ARG A 370 -15.46 26.17 4.29
N MET A 371 -14.59 25.20 4.11
CA MET A 371 -13.27 25.23 4.70
C MET A 371 -12.37 26.14 3.88
N HIS A 372 -11.59 26.97 4.54
CA HIS A 372 -10.61 27.83 3.88
C HIS A 372 -9.23 27.30 4.17
N PRO A 373 -8.44 26.91 3.15
CA PRO A 373 -7.07 26.47 3.40
C PRO A 373 -6.28 27.65 3.97
N VAL A 374 -5.52 27.39 5.03
CA VAL A 374 -4.54 28.33 5.57
C VAL A 374 -3.16 27.96 5.03
N ARG A 375 -2.24 28.92 5.06
CA ARG A 375 -0.86 28.68 4.66
C ARG A 375 -0.24 27.61 5.56
N ALA A 376 0.24 26.53 4.96
CA ALA A 376 1.02 25.52 5.67
C ALA A 376 2.27 26.13 6.29
N ILE A 377 2.56 25.75 7.54
CA ILE A 377 3.71 26.25 8.30
C ILE A 377 5.01 25.61 7.78
N SER A 378 6.15 26.27 7.99
CA SER A 378 7.47 25.67 7.70
C SER A 378 7.77 24.52 8.70
N PRO A 379 8.38 23.40 8.26
CA PRO A 379 8.92 23.16 6.91
C PRO A 379 7.88 22.66 5.89
N TYR A 380 6.70 22.22 6.33
CA TYR A 380 5.70 21.57 5.47
C TYR A 380 5.23 22.41 4.28
N GLY A 381 5.06 23.73 4.46
CA GLY A 381 4.70 24.63 3.35
C GLY A 381 5.74 24.63 2.22
N GLU A 382 7.02 24.60 2.56
CA GLU A 382 8.11 24.53 1.58
C GLU A 382 8.14 23.18 0.86
N GLU A 383 7.81 22.10 1.57
CA GLU A 383 7.70 20.75 0.99
C GLU A 383 6.53 20.66 0.00
N ILE A 384 5.38 21.26 0.33
CA ILE A 384 4.21 21.31 -0.55
C ILE A 384 4.53 22.11 -1.83
N GLU A 385 5.18 23.26 -1.72
CA GLU A 385 5.60 24.05 -2.88
C GLU A 385 6.56 23.28 -3.79
N LYS A 386 7.54 22.57 -3.21
CA LYS A 386 8.46 21.70 -3.97
C LYS A 386 7.70 20.56 -4.65
N PHE A 387 6.78 19.92 -3.92
CA PHE A 387 5.96 18.83 -4.44
C PHE A 387 5.04 19.27 -5.59
N ASN A 388 4.52 20.49 -5.56
CA ASN A 388 3.66 21.04 -6.62
C ASN A 388 4.41 21.32 -7.93
N LYS A 389 5.74 21.51 -7.88
CA LYS A 389 6.59 21.66 -9.07
C LYS A 389 6.93 20.31 -9.73
N LEU A 390 6.64 19.19 -9.08
CA LEU A 390 6.96 17.88 -9.65
C LEU A 390 5.92 17.47 -10.69
N VAL A 391 6.41 16.85 -11.77
CA VAL A 391 5.61 16.32 -12.86
C VAL A 391 5.29 14.85 -12.62
N GLY A 392 4.01 14.46 -12.75
CA GLY A 392 3.56 13.08 -12.61
C GLY A 392 3.42 12.59 -11.16
N ALA A 393 3.07 11.31 -11.04
CA ALA A 393 2.95 10.61 -9.78
C ALA A 393 4.30 10.44 -9.08
N ARG A 394 4.34 10.65 -7.76
CA ARG A 394 5.46 10.23 -6.90
C ARG A 394 4.94 9.20 -5.89
N ILE A 395 5.23 7.94 -6.18
CA ILE A 395 4.79 6.82 -5.37
C ILE A 395 5.92 6.47 -4.40
N MET A 396 5.59 6.28 -3.12
CA MET A 396 6.57 5.85 -2.12
C MET A 396 7.07 4.45 -2.49
N ARG A 397 8.39 4.28 -2.54
CA ARG A 397 8.98 2.99 -2.92
C ARG A 397 8.89 1.98 -1.76
N GLU A 398 8.37 0.80 -2.03
CA GLU A 398 8.15 -0.29 -1.07
C GLU A 398 8.58 -1.66 -1.63
N PRO A 399 8.78 -2.70 -0.80
CA PRO A 399 9.06 -4.05 -1.28
C PRO A 399 7.86 -4.66 -2.03
N MET A 400 8.08 -5.14 -3.25
CA MET A 400 7.01 -5.57 -4.17
C MET A 400 7.06 -7.04 -4.61
N ARG A 401 7.94 -7.88 -4.07
CA ARG A 401 8.11 -9.30 -4.49
C ARG A 401 6.81 -10.07 -4.76
N ASN A 402 5.83 -9.99 -3.85
CA ASN A 402 4.51 -10.63 -3.99
C ASN A 402 3.35 -9.60 -3.91
N ARG A 403 3.62 -8.34 -4.26
CA ARG A 403 2.64 -7.24 -4.23
C ARG A 403 2.62 -6.54 -5.58
N SER A 404 1.51 -5.92 -5.91
CA SER A 404 1.41 -5.04 -7.07
C SER A 404 0.38 -3.97 -6.78
N GLY A 405 0.63 -2.78 -7.30
CA GLY A 405 -0.36 -1.74 -7.46
C GLY A 405 -0.99 -1.71 -8.85
N ALA A 406 -0.49 -2.51 -9.80
CA ALA A 406 -1.10 -2.70 -11.11
C ALA A 406 -2.20 -3.76 -11.07
N SER A 407 -1.91 -4.95 -10.52
CA SER A 407 -2.91 -6.03 -10.43
C SER A 407 -3.21 -6.46 -8.99
N ALA A 408 -4.47 -6.80 -8.75
CA ALA A 408 -4.94 -7.26 -7.44
C ALA A 408 -5.94 -8.39 -7.60
N ILE A 409 -5.97 -9.28 -6.61
CA ILE A 409 -6.97 -10.36 -6.47
C ILE A 409 -7.85 -9.98 -5.27
N ASP A 410 -9.16 -9.89 -5.48
CA ASP A 410 -10.11 -9.69 -4.41
C ASP A 410 -10.21 -10.99 -3.57
N PRO A 411 -9.89 -10.97 -2.26
CA PRO A 411 -9.93 -12.17 -1.43
C PRO A 411 -11.36 -12.70 -1.18
N ALA A 412 -12.40 -11.91 -1.43
CA ALA A 412 -13.79 -12.33 -1.20
C ALA A 412 -14.34 -13.20 -2.34
N ASP A 413 -14.06 -12.86 -3.59
CA ASP A 413 -14.60 -13.53 -4.78
C ASP A 413 -13.53 -14.05 -5.75
N PHE A 414 -12.24 -13.83 -5.44
CA PHE A 414 -11.08 -14.17 -6.28
C PHE A 414 -11.08 -13.51 -7.65
N THR A 415 -11.87 -12.45 -7.85
CA THR A 415 -11.84 -11.68 -9.09
C THR A 415 -10.53 -10.90 -9.19
N ILE A 416 -9.97 -10.89 -10.39
CA ILE A 416 -8.73 -10.19 -10.68
C ILE A 416 -9.08 -8.81 -11.22
N SER A 417 -8.31 -7.81 -10.83
CA SER A 417 -8.41 -6.45 -11.33
C SER A 417 -7.08 -5.94 -11.87
N LEU A 418 -7.16 -5.01 -12.82
CA LEU A 418 -6.05 -4.22 -13.34
C LEU A 418 -6.39 -2.74 -13.11
N HIS A 419 -5.51 -2.01 -12.41
CA HIS A 419 -5.70 -0.60 -12.00
C HIS A 419 -7.10 -0.32 -11.42
N GLY A 420 -7.64 -1.28 -10.66
CA GLY A 420 -8.94 -1.18 -9.99
C GLY A 420 -10.17 -1.55 -10.84
N ARG A 421 -10.04 -1.80 -12.15
CA ARG A 421 -11.13 -2.36 -12.96
C ARG A 421 -11.10 -3.88 -12.93
N LYS A 422 -12.26 -4.54 -12.79
CA LYS A 422 -12.32 -6.01 -12.85
C LYS A 422 -11.96 -6.45 -14.25
N LEU A 423 -11.19 -7.53 -14.35
CA LEU A 423 -10.77 -8.09 -15.63
C LEU A 423 -11.96 -8.47 -16.51
N LEU A 424 -13.05 -8.91 -15.88
CA LEU A 424 -14.29 -9.27 -16.57
C LEU A 424 -14.94 -8.06 -17.29
N ASP A 425 -14.77 -6.86 -16.76
CA ASP A 425 -15.28 -5.62 -17.38
C ASP A 425 -14.44 -5.20 -18.60
N LEU A 426 -13.20 -5.71 -18.71
CA LEU A 426 -12.29 -5.40 -19.81
C LEU A 426 -12.44 -6.34 -21.00
N ILE A 427 -13.22 -7.43 -20.86
CA ILE A 427 -13.32 -8.48 -21.88
C ILE A 427 -13.88 -7.96 -23.20
N GLU A 428 -14.89 -7.08 -23.15
CA GLU A 428 -15.54 -6.51 -24.33
C GLU A 428 -14.82 -5.27 -24.89
N GLU A 429 -13.83 -4.73 -24.16
CA GLU A 429 -13.05 -3.58 -24.62
C GLU A 429 -12.07 -4.01 -25.73
N PRO A 430 -11.76 -3.17 -26.73
CA PRO A 430 -10.78 -3.51 -27.75
C PRO A 430 -9.41 -3.84 -27.13
N PHE A 431 -8.78 -4.93 -27.57
CA PHE A 431 -7.49 -5.38 -27.01
C PHE A 431 -6.39 -4.30 -27.13
N GLY A 432 -6.39 -3.49 -28.20
CA GLY A 432 -5.50 -2.33 -28.32
C GLY A 432 -5.73 -1.28 -27.23
N ALA A 433 -6.99 -1.06 -26.84
CA ALA A 433 -7.36 -0.15 -25.76
C ALA A 433 -6.88 -0.68 -24.40
N VAL A 434 -7.07 -1.99 -24.14
CA VAL A 434 -6.58 -2.64 -22.91
C VAL A 434 -5.05 -2.64 -22.84
N THR A 435 -4.37 -2.81 -23.98
CA THR A 435 -2.91 -2.71 -24.08
C THR A 435 -2.43 -1.31 -23.68
N ALA A 436 -3.05 -0.24 -24.18
CA ALA A 436 -2.72 1.12 -23.77
C ALA A 436 -3.11 1.41 -22.30
N TYR A 437 -4.30 0.98 -21.87
CA TYR A 437 -4.80 1.12 -20.50
C TYR A 437 -3.86 0.50 -19.47
N SER A 438 -3.23 -0.62 -19.80
CA SER A 438 -2.29 -1.33 -18.92
C SER A 438 -1.13 -0.44 -18.43
N VAL A 439 -0.70 0.53 -19.23
CA VAL A 439 0.36 1.47 -18.90
C VAL A 439 -0.21 2.83 -18.47
N LEU A 440 -1.22 3.33 -19.19
CA LEU A 440 -1.78 4.68 -19.01
C LEU A 440 -2.73 4.81 -17.81
N LYS A 441 -3.28 3.70 -17.31
CA LYS A 441 -4.30 3.64 -16.23
C LYS A 441 -5.59 4.41 -16.54
N THR A 442 -5.79 4.81 -17.79
CA THR A 442 -6.97 5.49 -18.29
C THR A 442 -7.37 4.84 -19.61
N MET A 443 -8.66 4.51 -19.75
CA MET A 443 -9.15 3.85 -20.96
C MET A 443 -9.18 4.86 -22.11
N PRO A 444 -8.58 4.55 -23.28
CA PRO A 444 -8.64 5.44 -24.43
C PRO A 444 -10.06 5.59 -24.98
N ASP A 445 -10.39 6.77 -25.53
CA ASP A 445 -11.62 6.97 -26.28
C ASP A 445 -11.49 6.55 -27.76
N ALA A 446 -12.59 6.60 -28.52
CA ALA A 446 -12.62 6.18 -29.92
C ALA A 446 -11.71 7.00 -30.83
N GLY A 447 -11.51 8.30 -30.54
CA GLY A 447 -10.60 9.16 -31.29
C GLY A 447 -9.14 8.79 -31.02
N GLN A 448 -8.80 8.54 -29.75
CA GLN A 448 -7.48 8.05 -29.35
C GLN A 448 -7.19 6.67 -29.95
N MET A 449 -8.19 5.79 -30.00
CA MET A 449 -8.05 4.46 -30.62
C MET A 449 -7.74 4.51 -32.11
N ALA A 450 -8.24 5.53 -32.82
CA ALA A 450 -7.91 5.73 -34.22
C ALA A 450 -6.40 5.95 -34.45
N VAL A 451 -5.65 6.39 -33.43
CA VAL A 451 -4.20 6.63 -33.48
C VAL A 451 -3.40 5.52 -32.79
N ILE A 452 -3.92 4.95 -31.69
CA ILE A 452 -3.28 3.85 -30.95
C ILE A 452 -3.12 2.61 -31.84
N ASN A 453 -4.16 2.23 -32.59
CA ASN A 453 -4.11 1.05 -33.47
C ASN A 453 -2.98 1.19 -34.53
N PRO A 454 -2.89 2.31 -35.28
CA PRO A 454 -1.75 2.58 -36.16
C PRO A 454 -0.38 2.56 -35.49
N LEU A 455 -0.24 3.12 -34.29
CA LEU A 455 1.04 3.09 -33.57
C LEU A 455 1.47 1.65 -33.22
N LEU A 456 0.57 0.86 -32.66
CA LEU A 456 0.83 -0.54 -32.32
C LEU A 456 1.16 -1.37 -33.56
N ASN A 457 0.42 -1.18 -34.65
CA ASN A 457 0.67 -1.86 -35.92
C ASN A 457 1.98 -1.41 -36.57
N TRP A 458 2.37 -0.14 -36.42
CA TRP A 458 3.65 0.35 -36.91
C TRP A 458 4.81 -0.31 -36.15
N PHE A 459 4.71 -0.44 -34.84
CA PHE A 459 5.69 -1.20 -34.06
C PHE A 459 5.72 -2.68 -34.45
N ALA A 460 4.57 -3.28 -34.79
CA ALA A 460 4.53 -4.65 -35.33
C ALA A 460 5.19 -4.77 -36.70
N ALA A 461 4.97 -3.81 -37.60
CA ALA A 461 5.65 -3.73 -38.89
C ALA A 461 7.18 -3.64 -38.70
N ARG A 462 7.65 -2.79 -37.78
CA ARG A 462 9.08 -2.70 -37.45
C ARG A 462 9.64 -3.99 -36.87
N GLY A 463 8.95 -4.60 -35.92
CA GLY A 463 9.39 -5.87 -35.33
C GLY A 463 9.51 -6.99 -36.35
N SER A 464 8.63 -7.01 -37.34
CA SER A 464 8.62 -8.01 -38.41
C SER A 464 9.94 -8.05 -39.22
N GLU A 465 10.71 -6.95 -39.25
CA GLU A 465 12.03 -6.88 -39.90
C GLU A 465 13.02 -7.91 -39.31
N ASN A 466 12.80 -8.35 -38.07
CA ASN A 466 13.67 -9.28 -37.35
C ASN A 466 13.12 -10.72 -37.25
N ILE A 467 12.15 -11.09 -38.10
CA ILE A 467 11.57 -12.45 -38.12
C ILE A 467 12.62 -13.56 -38.27
N ALA A 468 13.76 -13.28 -38.89
CA ALA A 468 14.87 -14.21 -39.07
C ALA A 468 15.42 -14.75 -37.73
N THR A 469 15.43 -13.93 -36.66
CA THR A 469 15.83 -14.36 -35.31
C THR A 469 14.92 -15.46 -34.79
N VAL A 470 13.60 -15.24 -34.90
CA VAL A 470 12.58 -16.20 -34.43
C VAL A 470 12.57 -17.45 -35.30
N ALA A 471 12.70 -17.30 -36.63
CA ALA A 471 12.80 -18.42 -37.55
C ALA A 471 13.99 -19.34 -37.22
N ARG A 472 15.15 -18.77 -36.86
CA ARG A 472 16.31 -19.54 -36.37
C ARG A 472 16.00 -20.26 -35.06
N GLY A 473 15.32 -19.60 -34.12
CA GLY A 473 14.87 -20.22 -32.87
C GLY A 473 13.97 -21.43 -33.12
N ARG A 474 12.94 -21.27 -33.97
CA ARG A 474 12.03 -22.36 -34.36
C ARG A 474 12.76 -23.51 -35.03
N ALA A 475 13.68 -23.23 -35.96
CA ALA A 475 14.48 -24.26 -36.64
C ALA A 475 15.35 -25.09 -35.67
N ASN A 476 15.68 -24.53 -34.50
CA ASN A 476 16.39 -25.23 -33.44
C ASN A 476 15.46 -25.94 -32.43
N GLY A 477 14.15 -25.91 -32.65
CA GLY A 477 13.16 -26.51 -31.74
C GLY A 477 12.88 -25.69 -30.48
N CYS A 478 13.18 -24.38 -30.47
CA CYS A 478 12.79 -23.52 -29.35
C CYS A 478 11.27 -23.38 -29.26
N THR A 479 10.75 -23.34 -28.03
CA THR A 479 9.35 -22.94 -27.79
C THR A 479 9.12 -21.47 -28.18
N PRO A 480 7.87 -21.06 -28.48
CA PRO A 480 7.59 -19.69 -28.94
C PRO A 480 8.09 -18.59 -28.00
N ASN A 481 7.94 -18.78 -26.68
CA ASN A 481 8.41 -17.81 -25.68
C ASN A 481 9.94 -17.61 -25.75
N ALA A 482 10.71 -18.66 -26.03
CA ALA A 482 12.17 -18.57 -26.13
C ALA A 482 12.60 -17.92 -27.45
N ALA A 483 11.98 -18.30 -28.57
CA ALA A 483 12.29 -17.74 -29.88
C ALA A 483 11.92 -16.25 -29.97
N ILE A 484 10.71 -15.87 -29.55
CA ILE A 484 10.26 -14.47 -29.47
C ILE A 484 11.05 -13.72 -28.40
N GLY A 485 11.34 -14.36 -27.26
CA GLY A 485 12.12 -13.79 -26.17
C GLY A 485 13.54 -13.40 -26.56
N ALA A 486 14.17 -14.15 -27.48
CA ALA A 486 15.47 -13.78 -28.03
C ALA A 486 15.41 -12.44 -28.78
N GLU A 487 14.37 -12.22 -29.59
CA GLU A 487 14.20 -10.95 -30.30
C GLU A 487 13.88 -9.80 -29.34
N VAL A 488 12.99 -10.02 -28.37
CA VAL A 488 12.66 -9.03 -27.33
C VAL A 488 13.90 -8.63 -26.53
N LEU A 489 14.80 -9.58 -26.25
CA LEU A 489 16.07 -9.29 -25.58
C LEU A 489 17.00 -8.44 -26.46
N LEU A 490 17.06 -8.73 -27.77
CA LEU A 490 17.88 -7.99 -28.74
C LEU A 490 17.33 -6.59 -29.02
N ALA A 491 16.02 -6.37 -28.87
CA ALA A 491 15.40 -5.05 -29.02
C ALA A 491 16.01 -4.01 -28.07
N GLY A 492 16.42 -4.43 -26.87
CA GLY A 492 17.19 -3.62 -25.92
C GLY A 492 16.60 -2.23 -25.67
N ASN A 493 17.49 -1.25 -25.43
CA ASN A 493 17.16 0.17 -25.50
C ASN A 493 17.73 0.74 -26.81
N ASN A 494 17.20 0.25 -27.94
CA ASN A 494 17.67 0.66 -29.27
C ASN A 494 17.52 2.17 -29.51
N PRO A 495 18.19 2.73 -30.53
CA PRO A 495 18.15 4.16 -30.82
C PRO A 495 16.75 4.76 -31.00
N LEU A 496 15.78 3.97 -31.49
CA LEU A 496 14.40 4.43 -31.62
C LEU A 496 13.77 4.65 -30.24
N PHE A 497 13.84 3.67 -29.33
CA PHE A 497 13.30 3.82 -27.98
C PHE A 497 14.00 4.93 -27.20
N GLU A 498 15.31 5.07 -27.36
CA GLU A 498 16.06 6.19 -26.79
C GLU A 498 15.58 7.55 -27.32
N SER A 499 15.38 7.66 -28.64
CA SER A 499 14.89 8.88 -29.28
C SER A 499 13.45 9.23 -28.85
N LEU A 500 12.53 8.25 -28.81
CA LEU A 500 11.16 8.44 -28.33
C LEU A 500 11.14 8.94 -26.88
N ARG A 501 11.97 8.35 -26.02
CA ARG A 501 12.09 8.72 -24.60
C ARG A 501 12.68 10.11 -24.42
N ALA A 502 13.78 10.42 -25.12
CA ALA A 502 14.46 11.71 -25.05
C ALA A 502 13.54 12.84 -25.54
N THR A 503 12.86 12.63 -26.67
CA THR A 503 11.89 13.58 -27.23
C THR A 503 10.72 13.81 -26.27
N SER A 504 10.16 12.74 -25.70
CA SER A 504 9.09 12.86 -24.72
C SER A 504 9.52 13.62 -23.47
N SER A 505 10.75 13.39 -22.97
CA SER A 505 11.28 14.17 -21.84
C SER A 505 11.42 15.66 -22.19
N TRP A 506 11.97 15.97 -23.36
CA TRP A 506 12.14 17.35 -23.81
C TRP A 506 10.80 18.08 -23.93
N LEU A 507 9.79 17.44 -24.52
CA LEU A 507 8.44 18.00 -24.64
C LEU A 507 7.78 18.23 -23.28
N ILE A 508 7.96 17.32 -22.30
CA ILE A 508 7.48 17.52 -20.92
C ILE A 508 8.12 18.77 -20.31
N ASP A 509 9.45 18.89 -20.37
CA ASP A 509 10.17 20.02 -19.79
C ASP A 509 9.77 21.35 -20.43
N ARG A 510 9.49 21.31 -21.73
CA ARG A 510 9.12 22.48 -22.52
C ARG A 510 7.70 22.96 -22.29
N PHE A 511 6.72 22.05 -22.26
CA PHE A 511 5.30 22.41 -22.29
C PHE A 511 4.57 22.23 -20.95
N PHE A 512 5.00 21.31 -20.07
CA PHE A 512 4.18 20.91 -18.91
C PHE A 512 3.93 22.04 -17.92
N HIS A 513 4.93 22.89 -17.66
CA HIS A 513 4.78 23.99 -16.71
C HIS A 513 3.94 25.17 -17.24
N GLU A 514 3.90 25.35 -18.56
CA GLU A 514 3.13 26.42 -19.22
C GLU A 514 1.66 26.00 -19.44
N THR A 515 1.44 24.72 -19.74
CA THR A 515 0.12 24.19 -20.14
C THR A 515 -0.59 23.40 -19.05
N GLY A 516 0.15 22.89 -18.06
CA GLY A 516 -0.40 21.99 -17.04
C GLY A 516 -1.03 20.76 -17.69
N GLY A 517 -2.35 20.58 -17.52
CA GLY A 517 -3.12 19.49 -18.11
C GLY A 517 -3.81 19.83 -19.44
N ASP A 518 -3.70 21.07 -19.93
CA ASP A 518 -4.37 21.50 -21.16
C ASP A 518 -3.50 21.22 -22.39
N LEU A 519 -4.03 20.48 -23.37
CA LEU A 519 -3.34 20.16 -24.62
C LEU A 519 -3.86 20.96 -25.82
N SER A 520 -4.72 21.95 -25.60
CA SER A 520 -5.25 22.82 -26.63
C SER A 520 -4.13 23.51 -27.41
N ILE A 521 -4.31 23.63 -28.73
CA ILE A 521 -3.32 24.26 -29.61
C ILE A 521 -3.14 25.73 -29.21
N ASN A 522 -1.89 26.12 -28.96
CA ASN A 522 -1.48 27.50 -28.72
C ASN A 522 -0.31 27.84 -29.64
N GLU A 523 -0.62 28.55 -30.74
CA GLU A 523 0.37 28.87 -31.78
C GLU A 523 1.50 29.78 -31.27
N GLU A 524 1.24 30.69 -30.32
CA GLU A 524 2.26 31.56 -29.73
C GLU A 524 3.31 30.75 -28.96
N LEU A 525 2.85 29.79 -28.14
CA LEU A 525 3.75 28.92 -27.38
C LEU A 525 4.54 27.97 -28.31
N ILE A 526 3.93 27.50 -29.40
CA ILE A 526 4.59 26.70 -30.43
C ILE A 526 5.67 27.50 -31.13
N GLU A 527 5.39 28.73 -31.55
CA GLU A 527 6.36 29.61 -32.20
C GLU A 527 7.56 29.88 -31.30
N LYS A 528 7.31 30.21 -30.03
CA LYS A 528 8.35 30.39 -29.01
C LYS A 528 9.21 29.13 -28.86
N ALA A 529 8.58 27.96 -28.72
CA ALA A 529 9.30 26.69 -28.59
C ALA A 529 10.14 26.34 -29.84
N CYS A 530 9.71 26.73 -31.04
CA CYS A 530 10.47 26.52 -32.27
C CYS A 530 11.70 27.43 -32.38
N SER A 531 11.63 28.63 -31.81
CA SER A 531 12.69 29.65 -31.90
C SER A 531 13.80 29.51 -30.86
N ASP A 532 13.57 28.72 -29.81
CA ASP A 532 14.58 28.51 -28.78
C ASP A 532 15.70 27.60 -29.29
N GLY A 533 16.94 28.13 -29.27
CA GLY A 533 18.15 27.46 -29.78
C GLY A 533 18.69 26.32 -28.92
N GLU A 534 17.85 25.70 -28.09
CA GLU A 534 18.24 24.50 -27.35
C GLU A 534 18.30 23.30 -28.29
N GLY A 535 19.36 22.49 -28.16
CA GLY A 535 19.57 21.31 -29.01
C GLY A 535 18.42 20.31 -28.89
N PHE A 536 17.70 20.10 -29.99
CA PHE A 536 16.69 19.07 -30.09
C PHE A 536 17.37 17.68 -30.20
N PRO A 537 16.79 16.62 -29.62
CA PRO A 537 17.38 15.29 -29.71
C PRO A 537 17.63 14.87 -31.17
N ALA A 538 18.77 14.22 -31.42
CA ALA A 538 19.12 13.74 -32.75
C ALA A 538 18.13 12.68 -33.24
N ALA A 539 17.77 12.79 -34.51
CA ALA A 539 16.82 11.92 -35.20
C ALA A 539 17.50 10.64 -35.71
N VAL A 540 16.72 9.55 -35.82
CA VAL A 540 17.14 8.33 -36.54
C VAL A 540 16.62 8.46 -37.97
N GLU A 541 17.47 8.43 -38.99
CA GLU A 541 16.99 8.54 -40.37
C GLU A 541 16.21 7.27 -40.78
N ASP A 542 14.88 7.39 -40.97
CA ASP A 542 14.04 6.37 -41.62
C ASP A 542 13.59 6.89 -43.00
N PRO A 543 13.90 6.19 -44.10
CA PRO A 543 13.47 6.57 -45.45
C PRO A 543 11.95 6.71 -45.62
N ARG A 544 11.16 6.09 -44.73
CA ARG A 544 9.69 6.13 -44.73
C ARG A 544 9.13 7.25 -43.84
N SER A 545 9.98 7.99 -43.13
CA SER A 545 9.57 8.97 -42.12
C SER A 545 8.55 9.98 -42.65
N GLU A 546 8.79 10.58 -43.82
CA GLU A 546 7.89 11.61 -44.35
C GLU A 546 6.51 11.07 -44.73
N GLN A 547 6.45 9.89 -45.36
CA GLN A 547 5.18 9.26 -45.71
C GLN A 547 4.36 8.92 -44.46
N LEU A 548 5.02 8.43 -43.41
CA LEU A 548 4.38 8.11 -42.13
C LEU A 548 3.94 9.38 -41.40
N ALA A 549 4.75 10.44 -41.39
CA ALA A 549 4.41 11.72 -40.79
C ALA A 549 3.17 12.35 -41.45
N GLU A 550 3.07 12.29 -42.78
CA GLU A 550 1.89 12.77 -43.52
C GLU A 550 0.65 11.95 -43.17
N TYR A 551 0.75 10.62 -43.17
CA TYR A 551 -0.35 9.71 -42.83
C TYR A 551 -0.87 9.93 -41.41
N PHE A 552 0.01 9.91 -40.39
CA PHE A 552 -0.39 10.15 -39.01
C PHE A 552 -0.88 11.58 -38.79
N GLY A 553 -0.31 12.58 -39.48
CA GLY A 553 -0.81 13.95 -39.44
C GLY A 553 -2.25 14.07 -39.98
N ALA A 554 -2.56 13.40 -41.09
CA ALA A 554 -3.92 13.36 -41.65
C ALA A 554 -4.91 12.64 -40.72
N LEU A 555 -4.47 11.55 -40.10
CA LEU A 555 -5.25 10.79 -39.12
C LEU A 555 -5.62 11.64 -37.90
N LEU A 556 -4.66 12.39 -37.33
CA LEU A 556 -4.89 13.30 -36.20
C LEU A 556 -5.95 14.35 -36.54
N ARG A 557 -5.85 14.99 -37.71
CA ARG A 557 -6.85 15.97 -38.18
C ARG A 557 -8.24 15.35 -38.35
N THR A 558 -8.30 14.19 -38.98
CA THR A 558 -9.57 13.49 -39.28
C THR A 558 -10.33 13.12 -38.01
N HIS A 559 -9.62 12.73 -36.95
CA HIS A 559 -10.22 12.29 -35.68
C HIS A 559 -10.18 13.34 -34.57
N GLY A 560 -9.80 14.59 -34.88
CA GLY A 560 -9.75 15.69 -33.91
C GLY A 560 -8.80 15.43 -32.74
N GLN A 561 -7.68 14.74 -32.99
CA GLN A 561 -6.67 14.36 -31.98
C GLN A 561 -5.43 15.27 -32.02
N GLU A 562 -5.49 16.39 -32.74
CA GLU A 562 -4.39 17.36 -32.73
C GLU A 562 -4.27 18.03 -31.36
N THR A 563 -3.04 18.07 -30.87
CA THR A 563 -2.65 18.70 -29.61
C THR A 563 -1.56 19.73 -29.88
N ILE A 564 -1.28 20.59 -28.90
CA ILE A 564 -0.13 21.49 -28.96
C ILE A 564 1.18 20.75 -29.25
N LEU A 565 1.35 19.54 -28.73
CA LEU A 565 2.55 18.72 -28.91
C LEU A 565 2.68 18.22 -30.35
N THR A 566 1.60 17.65 -30.90
CA THR A 566 1.60 17.12 -32.27
C THR A 566 1.67 18.25 -33.30
N ARG A 567 1.05 19.39 -33.02
CA ARG A 567 1.15 20.59 -33.85
C ARG A 567 2.56 21.16 -33.84
N PHE A 568 3.20 21.24 -32.67
CA PHE A 568 4.62 21.59 -32.56
C PHE A 568 5.50 20.65 -33.39
N ALA A 569 5.31 19.34 -33.27
CA ALA A 569 6.08 18.34 -34.02
C ALA A 569 6.02 18.58 -35.55
N GLN A 570 4.83 18.88 -36.08
CA GLN A 570 4.63 19.17 -37.50
C GLN A 570 5.31 20.48 -37.92
N VAL A 571 5.05 21.58 -37.19
CA VAL A 571 5.59 22.91 -37.50
C VAL A 571 7.12 22.94 -37.38
N TYR A 572 7.67 22.29 -36.35
CA TYR A 572 9.11 22.18 -36.15
C TYR A 572 9.78 21.43 -37.31
N SER A 573 9.20 20.31 -37.74
CA SER A 573 9.73 19.51 -38.84
C SER A 573 9.65 20.23 -40.19
N GLU A 574 8.58 21.00 -40.44
CA GLU A 574 8.45 21.85 -41.63
C GLU A 574 9.52 22.95 -41.67
N LYS A 575 9.77 23.64 -40.54
CA LYS A 575 10.79 24.70 -40.45
C LYS A 575 12.20 24.17 -40.68
N ARG A 576 12.60 23.09 -39.99
CA ARG A 576 13.94 22.51 -40.12
C ARG A 576 14.24 22.03 -41.54
N ARG A 577 13.25 21.42 -42.20
CA ARG A 577 13.39 21.04 -43.61
C ARG A 577 13.54 22.23 -44.55
N ALA A 578 12.82 23.33 -44.30
CA ALA A 578 12.99 24.56 -45.06
C ALA A 578 14.39 25.18 -44.88
N GLU A 579 15.02 24.95 -43.73
CA GLU A 579 16.38 25.37 -43.40
C GLU A 579 17.47 24.39 -43.90
N GLY A 580 17.07 23.25 -44.46
CA GLY A 580 17.99 22.21 -44.95
C GLY A 580 18.61 21.35 -43.85
N GLU A 581 18.04 21.37 -42.64
CA GLU A 581 18.49 20.56 -41.52
C GLU A 581 17.79 19.19 -41.48
N PRO A 582 18.52 18.10 -41.16
CA PRO A 582 17.92 16.76 -41.08
C PRO A 582 17.00 16.65 -39.87
N VAL A 583 15.78 16.15 -40.09
CA VAL A 583 14.79 15.87 -39.04
C VAL A 583 14.04 14.59 -39.38
N ASP A 584 13.85 13.71 -38.40
CA ASP A 584 12.93 12.57 -38.52
C ASP A 584 11.54 13.03 -38.08
N SER A 585 10.79 13.52 -39.06
CA SER A 585 9.45 14.08 -38.90
C SER A 585 8.50 13.10 -38.19
N PHE A 586 8.60 11.81 -38.49
CA PHE A 586 7.71 10.82 -37.92
C PHE A 586 8.08 10.42 -36.51
N THR A 587 9.35 10.16 -36.16
CA THR A 587 9.70 9.81 -34.78
C THR A 587 9.37 10.96 -33.81
N LEU A 588 9.56 12.20 -34.25
CA LEU A 588 9.11 13.39 -33.51
C LEU A 588 7.58 13.39 -33.34
N LEU A 589 6.83 13.23 -34.43
CA LEU A 589 5.36 13.18 -34.37
C LEU A 589 4.85 12.02 -33.50
N ALA A 590 5.41 10.82 -33.64
CA ALA A 590 5.07 9.64 -32.86
C ALA A 590 5.34 9.86 -31.37
N SER A 591 6.45 10.51 -31.01
CA SER A 591 6.74 10.90 -29.62
C SER A 591 5.69 11.86 -29.07
N ALA A 592 5.30 12.87 -29.87
CA ALA A 592 4.28 13.82 -29.48
C ALA A 592 2.90 13.17 -29.33
N ILE A 593 2.55 12.21 -30.18
CA ILE A 593 1.31 11.43 -30.08
C ILE A 593 1.33 10.58 -28.80
N LEU A 594 2.39 9.80 -28.57
CA LEU A 594 2.54 8.95 -27.38
C LEU A 594 2.45 9.78 -26.10
N LEU A 595 3.14 10.92 -26.06
CA LEU A 595 3.08 11.83 -24.92
C LEU A 595 1.69 12.46 -24.77
N GLY A 596 1.01 12.81 -25.86
CA GLY A 596 -0.38 13.29 -25.85
C GLY A 596 -1.33 12.30 -25.19
N LEU A 597 -1.18 10.99 -25.48
CA LEU A 597 -1.94 9.92 -24.83
C LEU A 597 -1.64 9.82 -23.32
N ALA A 598 -0.38 10.07 -22.93
CA ALA A 598 0.07 10.02 -21.53
C ALA A 598 -0.19 11.31 -20.72
N TRP A 599 -0.48 12.43 -21.38
CA TRP A 599 -0.47 13.75 -20.76
C TRP A 599 -1.51 13.91 -19.66
N LYS A 600 -2.76 13.53 -19.92
CA LYS A 600 -3.83 13.62 -18.92
C LYS A 600 -3.55 12.73 -17.71
N PRO A 601 -3.22 11.42 -17.84
CA PRO A 601 -2.78 10.61 -16.71
C PRO A 601 -1.56 11.16 -15.96
N LEU A 602 -0.63 11.81 -16.66
CA LEU A 602 0.54 12.45 -16.07
C LEU A 602 0.15 13.70 -15.25
N ALA A 603 -0.67 14.58 -15.80
CA ALA A 603 -1.18 15.79 -15.15
C ALA A 603 -2.04 15.46 -13.92
N GLU A 604 -2.88 14.42 -14.01
CA GLU A 604 -3.68 13.90 -12.90
C GLU A 604 -2.87 13.05 -11.92
N ARG A 605 -1.55 12.91 -12.11
CA ARG A 605 -0.63 12.17 -11.24
C ARG A 605 -1.04 10.70 -11.04
N ARG A 606 -1.60 10.06 -12.07
CA ARG A 606 -1.91 8.61 -12.09
C ARG A 606 -0.69 7.77 -12.46
N ILE A 607 0.14 8.31 -13.35
CA ILE A 607 1.39 7.70 -13.82
C ILE A 607 2.59 8.57 -13.48
N ALA A 608 3.75 7.94 -13.29
CA ALA A 608 5.01 8.64 -13.08
C ALA A 608 5.51 9.25 -14.40
N ARG A 609 6.40 10.25 -14.30
CA ARG A 609 7.02 10.89 -15.47
C ARG A 609 7.74 9.88 -16.36
N GLU A 610 8.44 8.93 -15.75
CA GLU A 610 9.21 7.90 -16.43
C GLU A 610 8.29 6.98 -17.25
N VAL A 611 7.09 6.68 -16.75
CA VAL A 611 6.09 5.88 -17.49
C VAL A 611 5.60 6.59 -18.75
N ALA A 612 5.40 7.92 -18.69
CA ALA A 612 5.05 8.71 -19.86
C ALA A 612 6.18 8.75 -20.89
N GLN A 613 7.44 8.88 -20.44
CA GLN A 613 8.62 8.89 -21.31
C GLN A 613 8.85 7.53 -21.99
N ASP A 614 8.59 6.43 -21.28
CA ASP A 614 8.85 5.07 -21.77
C ASP A 614 7.63 4.43 -22.46
N LEU A 615 6.51 5.16 -22.66
CA LEU A 615 5.29 4.61 -23.29
C LEU A 615 5.58 3.97 -24.66
N GLY A 616 6.43 4.62 -25.46
CA GLY A 616 6.86 4.08 -26.75
C GLY A 616 7.59 2.74 -26.64
N THR A 617 8.38 2.54 -25.59
CA THR A 617 9.06 1.27 -25.30
C THR A 617 8.06 0.18 -24.94
N TYR A 618 7.06 0.47 -24.09
CA TYR A 618 6.04 -0.51 -23.74
C TYR A 618 5.22 -0.94 -24.95
N LEU A 619 4.61 0.01 -25.67
CA LEU A 619 3.80 -0.30 -26.86
C LEU A 619 4.65 -0.89 -27.99
N GLY A 620 5.90 -0.45 -28.10
CA GLY A 620 6.88 -0.96 -29.04
C GLY A 620 7.19 -2.43 -28.85
N LEU A 621 7.46 -2.86 -27.62
CA LEU A 621 7.71 -4.28 -27.32
C LEU A 621 6.47 -5.16 -27.55
N ASN A 622 5.27 -4.65 -27.24
CA ASN A 622 4.02 -5.35 -27.57
C ASN A 622 3.88 -5.52 -29.10
N GLY A 623 4.14 -4.46 -29.87
CA GLY A 623 4.16 -4.53 -31.33
C GLY A 623 5.20 -5.51 -31.86
N ILE A 624 6.44 -5.46 -31.36
CA ILE A 624 7.52 -6.36 -31.77
C ILE A 624 7.13 -7.83 -31.58
N ILE A 625 6.58 -8.19 -30.41
CA ILE A 625 6.09 -9.54 -30.12
C ILE A 625 5.10 -10.00 -31.20
N VAL A 626 4.13 -9.16 -31.57
CA VAL A 626 3.15 -9.46 -32.63
C VAL A 626 3.85 -9.58 -33.99
N GLY A 627 4.75 -8.65 -34.32
CA GLY A 627 5.44 -8.58 -35.61
C GLY A 627 6.25 -9.84 -35.95
N VAL A 628 6.85 -10.48 -34.95
CA VAL A 628 7.69 -11.69 -35.15
C VAL A 628 6.98 -13.01 -34.86
N SER A 629 5.69 -12.97 -34.57
CA SER A 629 4.92 -14.16 -34.20
C SER A 629 4.39 -15.07 -35.32
N PRO A 630 4.22 -14.66 -36.60
CA PRO A 630 3.62 -15.56 -37.59
C PRO A 630 4.38 -16.88 -37.69
N VAL A 631 3.64 -18.00 -37.70
CA VAL A 631 4.23 -19.35 -37.83
C VAL A 631 4.73 -19.59 -39.25
N ASN A 632 3.92 -19.19 -40.25
CA ASN A 632 4.21 -19.33 -41.67
C ASN A 632 4.19 -17.96 -42.40
N PRO A 633 5.17 -17.07 -42.14
CA PRO A 633 5.15 -15.69 -42.65
C PRO A 633 5.09 -15.61 -44.19
N GLU A 634 5.75 -16.52 -44.88
CA GLU A 634 5.77 -16.57 -46.36
C GLU A 634 4.40 -16.88 -46.99
N ARG A 635 3.49 -17.46 -46.20
CA ARG A 635 2.12 -17.77 -46.64
C ARG A 635 1.11 -16.73 -46.16
N ASN A 636 1.54 -15.71 -45.42
CA ASN A 636 0.67 -14.72 -44.79
C ASN A 636 0.68 -13.37 -45.55
N PRO A 637 -0.31 -13.10 -46.43
CA PRO A 637 -0.31 -11.91 -47.26
C PRO A 637 -0.60 -10.64 -46.45
N PHE A 638 -1.32 -10.72 -45.33
CA PHE A 638 -1.52 -9.58 -44.45
C PHE A 638 -0.19 -9.20 -43.79
N TRP A 639 0.51 -10.18 -43.20
CA TRP A 639 1.81 -9.94 -42.59
C TRP A 639 2.84 -9.44 -43.61
N GLN A 640 2.88 -9.98 -44.83
CA GLN A 640 3.78 -9.50 -45.89
C GLN A 640 3.52 -8.03 -46.25
N LYS A 641 2.26 -7.61 -46.32
CA LYS A 641 1.90 -6.19 -46.54
C LYS A 641 2.31 -5.32 -45.36
N LEU A 642 2.11 -5.80 -44.13
CA LEU A 642 2.49 -5.10 -42.91
C LEU A 642 4.02 -4.94 -42.83
N HIS A 643 4.77 -6.00 -43.14
CA HIS A 643 6.23 -6.03 -43.17
C HIS A 643 6.81 -5.09 -44.23
N ALA A 644 6.28 -5.14 -45.45
CA ALA A 644 6.73 -4.26 -46.53
C ALA A 644 6.36 -2.78 -46.27
N LEU A 645 5.24 -2.54 -45.57
CA LEU A 645 4.71 -1.23 -45.22
C LEU A 645 4.68 -0.24 -46.40
N MET A 646 4.30 -0.71 -47.59
CA MET A 646 4.21 0.14 -48.80
C MET A 646 2.99 1.06 -48.78
N ASP A 647 1.91 0.61 -48.14
CA ASP A 647 0.66 1.35 -47.97
C ASP A 647 0.37 1.51 -46.46
N PRO A 648 0.57 2.71 -45.89
CA PRO A 648 0.34 2.97 -44.46
C PRO A 648 -1.10 2.73 -44.00
N THR A 649 -2.09 2.67 -44.89
CA THR A 649 -3.49 2.45 -44.50
C THR A 649 -3.73 1.12 -43.79
N ILE A 650 -2.85 0.12 -44.01
CA ILE A 650 -2.88 -1.16 -43.28
C ILE A 650 -2.74 -0.96 -41.76
N LEU A 651 -2.07 0.11 -41.33
CA LEU A 651 -1.88 0.44 -39.92
C LEU A 651 -3.20 0.78 -39.22
N SER A 652 -4.24 1.21 -39.93
CA SER A 652 -5.57 1.47 -39.34
C SER A 652 -6.34 0.22 -38.93
N THR A 653 -5.83 -0.98 -39.24
CA THR A 653 -6.45 -2.25 -38.81
C THR A 653 -6.58 -2.29 -37.29
N ASP A 654 -7.73 -2.71 -36.76
CA ASP A 654 -7.88 -2.93 -35.32
C ASP A 654 -6.79 -3.87 -34.79
N PHE A 655 -6.21 -3.57 -33.63
CA PHE A 655 -5.04 -4.31 -33.15
C PHE A 655 -5.34 -5.78 -32.83
N ALA A 656 -6.54 -6.12 -32.35
CA ALA A 656 -6.93 -7.52 -32.17
C ALA A 656 -7.05 -8.23 -33.53
N SER A 657 -7.57 -7.53 -34.54
CA SER A 657 -7.64 -8.03 -35.92
C SER A 657 -6.26 -8.21 -36.57
N THR A 658 -5.28 -7.34 -36.26
CA THR A 658 -3.88 -7.52 -36.65
C THR A 658 -3.31 -8.78 -36.00
N CYS A 659 -3.46 -8.92 -34.68
CA CYS A 659 -2.99 -10.09 -33.95
C CYS A 659 -3.59 -11.39 -34.51
N PHE A 660 -4.88 -11.37 -34.86
CA PHE A 660 -5.56 -12.50 -35.48
C PHE A 660 -4.99 -12.81 -36.88
N GLN A 661 -4.96 -11.83 -37.79
CA GLN A 661 -4.49 -12.07 -39.16
C GLN A 661 -3.02 -12.54 -39.22
N VAL A 662 -2.19 -12.07 -38.28
CA VAL A 662 -0.80 -12.51 -38.11
C VAL A 662 -0.69 -14.01 -37.78
N LEU A 663 -1.58 -14.54 -36.92
CA LEU A 663 -1.53 -15.94 -36.48
C LEU A 663 -2.32 -16.89 -37.38
N PHE A 664 -3.52 -16.50 -37.81
CA PHE A 664 -4.48 -17.37 -38.47
C PHE A 664 -4.44 -17.28 -40.00
N ASN A 665 -3.70 -16.31 -40.56
CA ASN A 665 -3.58 -16.12 -42.00
C ASN A 665 -4.93 -15.90 -42.74
N ARG A 666 -5.90 -15.26 -42.08
CA ARG A 666 -7.21 -14.94 -42.65
C ARG A 666 -7.87 -13.80 -41.89
N VAL A 667 -8.83 -13.14 -42.53
CA VAL A 667 -9.65 -12.09 -41.91
C VAL A 667 -10.63 -12.76 -40.93
N PRO A 668 -10.74 -12.29 -39.67
CA PRO A 668 -11.70 -12.84 -38.73
C PRO A 668 -13.13 -12.45 -39.09
N GLN A 669 -14.08 -13.34 -38.85
CA GLN A 669 -15.49 -12.99 -38.78
C GLN A 669 -15.78 -12.20 -37.50
N GLU A 670 -16.91 -11.49 -37.44
CA GLU A 670 -17.27 -10.66 -36.27
C GLU A 670 -17.31 -11.46 -34.96
N GLN A 671 -17.89 -12.66 -34.97
CA GLN A 671 -17.94 -13.54 -33.79
C GLN A 671 -16.56 -14.09 -33.41
N GLU A 672 -15.71 -14.39 -34.39
CA GLU A 672 -14.32 -14.84 -34.17
C GLU A 672 -13.48 -13.74 -33.55
N LEU A 673 -13.62 -12.51 -34.05
CA LEU A 673 -12.91 -11.35 -33.50
C LEU A 673 -13.35 -11.08 -32.06
N PHE A 674 -14.65 -11.16 -31.77
CA PHE A 674 -15.17 -10.99 -30.42
C PHE A 674 -14.59 -12.03 -29.45
N THR A 675 -14.66 -13.31 -29.80
CA THR A 675 -14.16 -14.40 -28.94
C THR A 675 -12.65 -14.34 -28.75
N TYR A 676 -11.91 -14.00 -29.81
CA TYR A 676 -10.48 -13.78 -29.76
C TYR A 676 -10.10 -12.60 -28.86
N ASN A 677 -10.76 -11.45 -29.01
CA ASN A 677 -10.56 -10.27 -28.18
C ASN A 677 -10.84 -10.56 -26.70
N ALA A 678 -11.96 -11.23 -26.42
CA ALA A 678 -12.35 -11.65 -25.09
C ALA A 678 -11.28 -12.53 -24.42
N LEU A 679 -10.72 -13.48 -25.18
CA LEU A 679 -9.66 -14.37 -24.72
C LEU A 679 -8.34 -13.62 -24.42
N LEU A 680 -7.93 -12.70 -25.30
CA LEU A 680 -6.75 -11.89 -25.08
C LEU A 680 -6.88 -11.06 -23.80
N ASN A 681 -8.01 -10.37 -23.63
CA ASN A 681 -8.27 -9.56 -22.45
C ASN A 681 -8.39 -10.38 -21.17
N LEU A 682 -9.01 -11.57 -21.22
CA LEU A 682 -9.08 -12.48 -20.07
C LEU A 682 -7.71 -12.93 -19.58
N THR A 683 -6.73 -12.96 -20.49
CA THR A 683 -5.35 -13.32 -20.18
C THR A 683 -4.48 -12.10 -19.93
N VAL A 684 -5.05 -10.92 -19.60
CA VAL A 684 -4.30 -9.69 -19.26
C VAL A 684 -3.85 -9.59 -17.79
N THR A 685 -4.32 -10.38 -16.84
CA THR A 685 -3.57 -10.59 -15.57
C THR A 685 -4.14 -11.79 -14.83
N ASN A 686 -3.28 -12.53 -14.14
CA ASN A 686 -3.68 -13.55 -13.16
C ASN A 686 -3.20 -13.17 -11.73
N GLY A 687 -2.92 -11.89 -11.53
CA GLY A 687 -2.39 -11.33 -10.30
C GLY A 687 -0.85 -11.30 -10.22
N PRO A 688 -0.32 -10.65 -9.18
CA PRO A 688 1.10 -10.32 -9.08
C PRO A 688 2.00 -11.49 -8.69
N GLY A 689 1.40 -12.62 -8.28
CA GLY A 689 2.10 -13.83 -7.89
C GLY A 689 2.45 -14.75 -9.06
N THR A 690 2.00 -14.44 -10.28
CA THR A 690 2.22 -15.29 -11.46
C THR A 690 3.70 -15.32 -11.87
N LEU A 691 4.18 -16.45 -12.40
CA LEU A 691 5.59 -16.58 -12.80
C LEU A 691 5.99 -15.55 -13.88
N SER A 692 5.09 -15.30 -14.84
CA SER A 692 5.23 -14.28 -15.86
C SER A 692 5.41 -12.86 -15.29
N ALA A 693 4.65 -12.49 -14.25
CA ALA A 693 4.79 -11.19 -13.60
C ALA A 693 6.06 -11.13 -12.73
N LYS A 694 6.35 -12.20 -11.99
CA LYS A 694 7.54 -12.27 -11.12
C LYS A 694 8.83 -12.17 -11.91
N GLY A 695 8.96 -12.86 -13.04
CA GLY A 695 10.16 -12.78 -13.88
C GLY A 695 10.47 -11.37 -14.36
N ALA A 696 9.44 -10.63 -14.76
CA ALA A 696 9.60 -9.23 -15.15
C ALA A 696 10.01 -8.35 -13.95
N LYS A 697 9.35 -8.54 -12.80
CA LYS A 697 9.63 -7.77 -11.57
C LYS A 697 11.02 -8.03 -11.00
N GLU A 698 11.46 -9.29 -11.01
CA GLU A 698 12.83 -9.67 -10.61
C GLU A 698 13.87 -8.96 -11.48
N SER A 699 13.64 -8.90 -12.79
CA SER A 699 14.51 -8.20 -13.73
C SER A 699 14.56 -6.69 -13.46
N ILE A 700 13.40 -6.06 -13.18
CA ILE A 700 13.33 -4.64 -12.81
C ILE A 700 13.97 -4.35 -11.45
N SER A 701 13.77 -5.22 -10.47
CA SER A 701 14.40 -5.15 -9.14
C SER A 701 15.93 -5.22 -9.22
N ALA A 702 16.46 -5.82 -10.30
CA ALA A 702 17.88 -5.82 -10.66
C ALA A 702 18.33 -4.63 -11.51
N ARG A 703 17.46 -3.64 -11.75
CA ARG A 703 17.68 -2.43 -12.57
C ARG A 703 17.96 -2.70 -14.05
N ASN A 704 17.43 -3.77 -14.61
CA ASN A 704 17.52 -4.01 -16.05
C ASN A 704 16.61 -3.05 -16.85
N HIS A 705 16.89 -2.90 -18.14
CA HIS A 705 16.02 -2.18 -19.07
C HIS A 705 14.66 -2.89 -19.26
N ILE A 706 13.66 -2.14 -19.72
CA ILE A 706 12.29 -2.64 -19.94
C ILE A 706 12.27 -3.87 -20.85
N ALA A 707 13.03 -3.86 -21.96
CA ALA A 707 13.13 -5.00 -22.88
C ALA A 707 13.64 -6.29 -22.18
N THR A 708 14.67 -6.18 -21.35
CA THR A 708 15.17 -7.30 -20.53
C THR A 708 14.14 -7.77 -19.51
N ALA A 709 13.30 -6.88 -18.98
CA ALA A 709 12.21 -7.29 -18.10
C ALA A 709 11.09 -8.05 -18.83
N TYR A 710 10.75 -7.66 -20.06
CA TYR A 710 9.88 -8.47 -20.91
C TYR A 710 10.49 -9.84 -21.22
N ALA A 711 11.81 -9.91 -21.46
CA ALA A 711 12.51 -11.17 -21.63
C ALA A 711 12.42 -12.03 -20.35
N GLY A 712 12.46 -11.44 -19.15
CA GLY A 712 12.20 -12.14 -17.88
C GLY A 712 10.78 -12.72 -17.79
N PHE A 713 9.77 -12.00 -18.31
CA PHE A 713 8.41 -12.54 -18.49
C PHE A 713 8.41 -13.76 -19.41
N LEU A 714 9.04 -13.65 -20.59
CA LEU A 714 9.06 -14.70 -21.60
C LEU A 714 9.85 -15.94 -21.14
N ALA A 715 10.94 -15.74 -20.41
CA ALA A 715 11.74 -16.81 -19.82
C ALA A 715 10.99 -17.57 -18.72
N ASN A 716 10.09 -16.88 -17.99
CA ASN A 716 9.27 -17.47 -16.93
C ASN A 716 7.87 -17.90 -17.40
N THR A 717 7.64 -17.91 -18.72
CA THR A 717 6.48 -18.53 -19.36
C THR A 717 6.96 -19.78 -20.10
N GLY A 718 6.22 -20.89 -20.03
CA GLY A 718 6.69 -22.18 -20.53
C GLY A 718 5.61 -23.25 -20.51
N LEU A 719 5.99 -24.51 -20.75
CA LEU A 719 5.05 -25.63 -20.80
C LEU A 719 4.22 -25.79 -19.51
N ALA A 720 4.80 -25.46 -18.34
CA ALA A 720 4.11 -25.52 -17.05
C ALA A 720 3.31 -24.24 -16.69
N HIS A 721 3.65 -23.08 -17.27
CA HIS A 721 3.00 -21.79 -17.00
C HIS A 721 2.68 -21.10 -18.32
N GLY A 722 1.42 -21.18 -18.74
CA GLY A 722 0.96 -20.79 -20.08
C GLY A 722 0.86 -21.96 -21.07
N GLY A 723 1.56 -23.07 -20.84
CA GLY A 723 1.54 -24.25 -21.71
C GLY A 723 0.47 -25.30 -21.44
N ASN A 724 -0.39 -25.14 -20.43
CA ASN A 724 -1.53 -26.04 -20.25
C ASN A 724 -2.45 -26.04 -21.49
N GLY A 725 -2.60 -24.89 -22.16
CA GLY A 725 -3.33 -24.80 -23.43
C GLY A 725 -2.66 -25.59 -24.56
N PHE A 726 -1.32 -25.59 -24.61
CA PHE A 726 -0.53 -26.38 -25.55
C PHE A 726 -0.78 -27.89 -25.36
N GLU A 727 -0.72 -28.41 -24.12
CA GLU A 727 -1.03 -29.82 -23.81
C GLU A 727 -2.51 -30.15 -24.08
N SER A 728 -3.42 -29.22 -23.80
CA SER A 728 -4.86 -29.41 -24.00
C SER A 728 -5.26 -29.52 -25.46
N VAL A 729 -4.59 -28.83 -26.39
CA VAL A 729 -4.90 -28.93 -27.82
C VAL A 729 -4.62 -30.34 -28.33
N SER A 730 -3.46 -30.90 -28.00
CA SER A 730 -3.13 -32.29 -28.38
C SER A 730 -4.12 -33.29 -27.76
N TYR A 731 -4.46 -33.10 -26.48
CA TYR A 731 -5.47 -33.92 -25.81
C TYR A 731 -6.85 -33.85 -26.49
N LEU A 732 -7.34 -32.66 -26.84
CA LEU A 732 -8.62 -32.50 -27.52
C LEU A 732 -8.58 -33.06 -28.95
N LEU A 733 -7.49 -32.89 -29.68
CA LEU A 733 -7.34 -33.46 -31.02
C LEU A 733 -7.38 -34.99 -31.01
N ASP A 734 -6.80 -35.64 -30.00
CA ASP A 734 -6.87 -37.09 -29.82
C ASP A 734 -8.31 -37.55 -29.53
N ILE A 735 -9.01 -36.88 -28.59
CA ILE A 735 -10.40 -37.18 -28.24
C ILE A 735 -11.35 -37.02 -29.43
N PHE A 736 -11.16 -35.96 -30.24
CA PHE A 736 -12.02 -35.64 -31.38
C PHE A 736 -11.46 -36.17 -32.72
N SER A 737 -10.47 -37.05 -32.70
CA SER A 737 -9.80 -37.57 -33.91
C SER A 737 -10.78 -38.20 -34.92
N GLU A 738 -11.80 -38.89 -34.43
CA GLU A 738 -12.84 -39.56 -35.24
C GLU A 738 -14.18 -38.81 -35.29
N THR A 739 -14.30 -37.65 -34.63
CA THR A 739 -15.58 -36.94 -34.46
C THR A 739 -15.42 -35.46 -34.80
N ASP A 740 -16.18 -34.98 -35.79
CA ASP A 740 -16.25 -33.56 -36.10
C ASP A 740 -17.36 -32.90 -35.26
N PRO A 741 -17.02 -32.06 -34.26
CA PRO A 741 -18.00 -31.52 -33.33
C PRO A 741 -18.88 -30.42 -33.94
N TYR A 742 -18.67 -30.06 -35.22
CA TYR A 742 -19.50 -29.09 -35.95
C TYR A 742 -20.42 -29.74 -36.99
N GLN A 743 -20.52 -31.08 -37.00
CA GLN A 743 -21.50 -31.80 -37.82
C GLN A 743 -22.77 -32.10 -37.04
N GLY A 744 -23.93 -31.66 -37.55
CA GLY A 744 -25.25 -31.86 -36.95
C GLY A 744 -25.78 -30.64 -36.18
N THR A 745 -26.94 -30.79 -35.54
CA THR A 745 -27.55 -29.76 -34.70
C THR A 745 -27.05 -29.84 -33.24
N PRO A 746 -27.13 -28.75 -32.45
CA PRO A 746 -26.71 -28.77 -31.04
C PRO A 746 -27.38 -29.85 -30.18
N VAL A 747 -28.64 -30.18 -30.49
CA VAL A 747 -29.41 -31.22 -29.80
C VAL A 747 -28.89 -32.62 -30.12
N GLU A 748 -28.40 -32.83 -31.34
CA GLU A 748 -27.79 -34.09 -31.78
C GLU A 748 -26.37 -34.24 -31.24
N LEU A 749 -25.69 -33.14 -30.94
CA LEU A 749 -24.30 -33.12 -30.47
C LEU A 749 -24.14 -33.44 -28.98
N ASP A 750 -25.06 -33.03 -28.11
CA ASP A 750 -24.95 -33.25 -26.65
C ASP A 750 -24.79 -34.74 -26.25
N PRO A 751 -25.55 -35.70 -26.81
CA PRO A 751 -25.32 -37.13 -26.57
C PRO A 751 -23.95 -37.61 -27.03
N VAL A 752 -23.41 -37.06 -28.12
CA VAL A 752 -22.09 -37.41 -28.66
C VAL A 752 -20.99 -36.94 -27.70
N LEU A 753 -21.07 -35.69 -27.20
CA LEU A 753 -20.10 -35.14 -26.25
C LEU A 753 -20.09 -35.91 -24.92
N LYS A 754 -21.27 -36.31 -24.42
CA LYS A 754 -21.38 -37.21 -23.24
C LYS A 754 -20.72 -38.55 -23.48
N GLY A 755 -20.91 -39.15 -24.67
CA GLY A 755 -20.26 -40.39 -25.06
C GLY A 755 -18.72 -40.27 -25.11
N LEU A 756 -18.20 -39.16 -25.62
CA LEU A 756 -16.76 -38.86 -25.61
C LEU A 756 -16.22 -38.69 -24.18
N ALA A 757 -16.95 -37.97 -23.31
CA ALA A 757 -16.57 -37.76 -21.91
C ALA A 757 -16.52 -39.08 -21.12
N ALA A 758 -17.48 -39.98 -21.33
CA ALA A 758 -17.48 -41.32 -20.74
C ALA A 758 -16.27 -42.15 -21.18
N ARG A 759 -15.95 -42.14 -22.49
CA ARG A 759 -14.78 -42.84 -23.04
C ARG A 759 -13.48 -42.30 -22.45
N ALA A 760 -13.30 -40.98 -22.48
CA ALA A 760 -12.12 -40.29 -21.94
C ALA A 760 -11.93 -40.60 -20.45
N THR A 761 -13.02 -40.65 -19.68
CA THR A 761 -13.02 -41.03 -18.26
C THR A 761 -12.51 -42.46 -18.06
N GLN A 762 -13.04 -43.42 -18.83
CA GLN A 762 -12.61 -44.83 -18.75
C GLN A 762 -11.12 -45.00 -19.08
N GLU A 763 -10.64 -44.35 -20.14
CA GLU A 763 -9.23 -44.38 -20.53
C GLU A 763 -8.33 -43.74 -19.47
N PHE A 764 -8.75 -42.62 -18.88
CA PHE A 764 -8.03 -41.97 -17.79
C PHE A 764 -7.94 -42.86 -16.54
N VAL A 765 -8.98 -43.63 -16.20
CA VAL A 765 -8.93 -44.59 -15.09
C VAL A 765 -7.82 -45.63 -15.30
N VAL A 766 -7.68 -46.14 -16.52
CA VAL A 766 -6.63 -47.11 -16.87
C VAL A 766 -5.25 -46.46 -16.74
N ARG A 767 -5.05 -45.27 -17.32
CA ARG A 767 -3.78 -44.52 -17.25
C ARG A 767 -3.40 -44.17 -15.81
N LYS A 768 -4.34 -43.65 -15.01
CA LYS A 768 -4.13 -43.28 -13.61
C LYS A 768 -3.74 -44.47 -12.74
N LYS A 769 -4.35 -45.65 -12.96
CA LYS A 769 -3.97 -46.90 -12.27
C LYS A 769 -2.53 -47.31 -12.63
N LYS A 770 -2.16 -47.24 -13.92
CA LYS A 770 -0.81 -47.54 -14.39
C LYS A 770 0.24 -46.59 -13.81
N ALA A 771 0.02 -45.27 -13.90
CA ALA A 771 0.92 -44.25 -13.36
C ALA A 771 1.16 -44.43 -11.85
N LYS A 772 0.10 -44.76 -11.08
CA LYS A 772 0.20 -45.04 -9.64
C LYS A 772 1.13 -46.23 -9.34
N ILE A 773 1.12 -47.27 -10.18
CA ILE A 773 2.02 -48.43 -10.05
C ILE A 773 3.47 -48.03 -10.35
N GLU A 774 3.67 -47.13 -11.32
CA GLU A 774 4.98 -46.63 -11.76
C GLU A 774 5.53 -45.51 -10.86
N GLY A 775 4.80 -45.10 -9.82
CA GLY A 775 5.19 -43.99 -8.95
C GLY A 775 5.08 -42.60 -9.59
N ALA A 776 4.38 -42.49 -10.72
CA ALA A 776 4.13 -41.26 -11.45
C ALA A 776 2.73 -40.70 -11.16
N THR A 777 2.52 -39.41 -11.44
CA THR A 777 1.23 -38.73 -11.33
C THR A 777 0.66 -38.44 -12.71
N GLU A 778 -0.53 -38.96 -13.00
CA GLU A 778 -1.28 -38.67 -14.23
C GLU A 778 -2.29 -37.54 -13.97
N ARG A 779 -2.39 -36.59 -14.90
CA ARG A 779 -3.36 -35.48 -14.86
C ARG A 779 -4.06 -35.31 -16.20
N ILE A 780 -5.30 -34.84 -16.17
CA ILE A 780 -5.97 -34.30 -17.36
C ILE A 780 -5.68 -32.79 -17.38
N PRO A 781 -5.24 -32.21 -18.51
CA PRO A 781 -5.00 -30.77 -18.61
C PRO A 781 -6.31 -29.98 -18.39
N CYS A 782 -6.18 -28.72 -17.98
CA CYS A 782 -7.29 -27.76 -17.95
C CYS A 782 -8.47 -28.04 -16.98
N ILE A 783 -8.37 -29.07 -16.13
CA ILE A 783 -9.35 -29.33 -15.05
C ILE A 783 -8.73 -29.15 -13.67
N ASN A 784 -9.56 -28.77 -12.70
CA ASN A 784 -9.22 -28.47 -11.30
C ASN A 784 -8.40 -27.18 -11.11
N HIS A 785 -8.42 -26.62 -9.90
CA HIS A 785 -7.68 -25.39 -9.55
C HIS A 785 -7.14 -25.44 -8.10
N PRO A 786 -5.98 -24.82 -7.79
CA PRO A 786 -5.41 -24.80 -6.43
C PRO A 786 -6.29 -24.14 -5.37
N VAL A 787 -7.06 -23.13 -5.79
CA VAL A 787 -7.81 -22.23 -4.89
C VAL A 787 -9.27 -22.69 -4.69
N PHE A 788 -9.87 -23.35 -5.69
CA PHE A 788 -11.29 -23.70 -5.68
C PHE A 788 -11.45 -25.19 -5.35
N ARG A 789 -11.28 -25.57 -4.08
CA ARG A 789 -11.19 -27.01 -3.67
C ARG A 789 -12.22 -27.47 -2.63
N ASP A 790 -12.97 -26.55 -2.02
CA ASP A 790 -13.74 -26.83 -0.79
C ASP A 790 -15.27 -26.91 -0.99
N LYS A 791 -15.74 -27.08 -2.23
CA LYS A 791 -17.18 -27.22 -2.55
C LYS A 791 -17.49 -28.58 -3.19
N ALA A 792 -18.75 -28.99 -3.11
CA ALA A 792 -19.26 -30.18 -3.78
C ALA A 792 -19.13 -30.06 -5.31
N GLU A 793 -19.39 -28.87 -5.83
CA GLU A 793 -19.09 -28.45 -7.20
C GLU A 793 -18.20 -27.23 -7.16
N ASN A 794 -17.01 -27.33 -7.77
CA ASN A 794 -16.08 -26.22 -7.86
C ASN A 794 -16.30 -25.46 -9.18
N HIS A 795 -16.22 -24.13 -9.12
CA HIS A 795 -16.33 -23.27 -10.29
C HIS A 795 -15.19 -22.26 -10.30
N ASP A 796 -14.59 -22.03 -11.48
CA ASP A 796 -13.74 -20.87 -11.73
C ASP A 796 -14.66 -19.72 -12.20
N PRO A 797 -14.75 -18.59 -11.46
CA PRO A 797 -15.64 -17.48 -11.81
C PRO A 797 -15.41 -16.93 -13.22
N ARG A 798 -14.17 -17.02 -13.73
CA ARG A 798 -13.80 -16.54 -15.06
C ARG A 798 -14.36 -17.44 -16.16
N GLU A 799 -14.24 -18.75 -15.96
CA GLU A 799 -14.78 -19.73 -16.90
C GLU A 799 -16.31 -19.60 -16.98
N VAL A 800 -16.98 -19.56 -15.83
CA VAL A 800 -18.44 -19.39 -15.76
C VAL A 800 -18.88 -18.11 -16.47
N PHE A 801 -18.17 -17.00 -16.25
CA PHE A 801 -18.47 -15.73 -16.92
C PHE A 801 -18.35 -15.86 -18.44
N ILE A 802 -17.23 -16.39 -18.95
CA ILE A 802 -17.03 -16.54 -20.40
C ILE A 802 -18.07 -17.48 -20.99
N ARG A 803 -18.33 -18.63 -20.36
CA ARG A 803 -19.34 -19.57 -20.84
C ARG A 803 -20.72 -18.92 -20.95
N ASN A 804 -21.11 -18.12 -19.95
CA ASN A 804 -22.37 -17.37 -20.00
C ASN A 804 -22.37 -16.28 -21.07
N LEU A 805 -21.24 -15.59 -21.25
CA LEU A 805 -21.06 -14.57 -22.29
C LEU A 805 -21.20 -15.15 -23.70
N LEU A 806 -20.56 -16.30 -23.96
CA LEU A 806 -20.66 -17.02 -25.24
C LEU A 806 -22.11 -17.48 -25.49
N LYS A 807 -22.76 -18.09 -24.47
CA LYS A 807 -24.17 -18.49 -24.56
C LYS A 807 -25.09 -17.31 -24.85
N GLY A 808 -24.87 -16.17 -24.21
CA GLY A 808 -25.65 -14.94 -24.43
C GLY A 808 -25.51 -14.36 -25.84
N LYS A 809 -24.42 -14.66 -26.54
CA LYS A 809 -24.19 -14.30 -27.94
C LYS A 809 -24.50 -15.43 -28.93
N GLU A 810 -25.14 -16.50 -28.46
CA GLU A 810 -25.47 -17.70 -29.26
C GLU A 810 -24.24 -18.39 -29.87
N ILE A 811 -23.06 -18.20 -29.26
CA ILE A 811 -21.80 -18.84 -29.66
C ILE A 811 -21.68 -20.15 -28.88
N GLN A 812 -21.65 -21.27 -29.61
CA GLN A 812 -21.45 -22.59 -29.02
C GLN A 812 -20.01 -23.05 -29.19
N ASN A 813 -19.37 -23.44 -28.08
CA ASN A 813 -18.04 -24.04 -28.12
C ASN A 813 -18.14 -25.51 -27.66
N PRO A 814 -18.09 -26.49 -28.58
CA PRO A 814 -18.33 -27.89 -28.25
C PRO A 814 -17.21 -28.51 -27.41
N PHE A 815 -15.98 -28.01 -27.52
CA PHE A 815 -14.85 -28.45 -26.71
C PHE A 815 -15.02 -28.05 -25.24
N LEU A 816 -15.53 -26.83 -24.99
CA LEU A 816 -15.81 -26.36 -23.63
C LEU A 816 -16.94 -27.18 -22.99
N GLU A 817 -18.01 -27.45 -23.74
CA GLU A 817 -19.12 -28.29 -23.25
C GLU A 817 -18.67 -29.75 -22.99
N PHE A 818 -17.75 -30.29 -23.79
CA PHE A 818 -17.10 -31.58 -23.50
C PHE A 818 -16.39 -31.58 -22.14
N TYR A 819 -15.63 -30.54 -21.80
CA TYR A 819 -14.97 -30.46 -20.49
C TYR A 819 -15.96 -30.45 -19.31
N HIS A 820 -17.11 -29.81 -19.46
CA HIS A 820 -18.18 -29.82 -18.45
C HIS A 820 -18.80 -31.21 -18.26
N HIS A 821 -19.01 -31.94 -19.36
CA HIS A 821 -19.43 -33.35 -19.28
C HIS A 821 -18.35 -34.22 -18.64
N LEU A 822 -17.07 -33.99 -18.98
CA LEU A 822 -15.93 -34.74 -18.45
C LEU A 822 -15.79 -34.61 -16.93
N VAL A 823 -15.84 -33.38 -16.38
CA VAL A 823 -15.70 -33.21 -14.92
C VAL A 823 -16.88 -33.80 -14.14
N THR A 824 -18.07 -33.81 -14.74
CA THR A 824 -19.26 -34.44 -14.17
C THR A 824 -19.11 -35.97 -14.16
N GLU A 825 -18.64 -36.54 -15.26
CA GLU A 825 -18.43 -37.99 -15.40
C GLU A 825 -17.32 -38.51 -14.47
N LEU A 826 -16.21 -37.78 -14.35
CA LEU A 826 -15.12 -38.11 -13.42
C LEU A 826 -15.61 -38.22 -11.96
N HIS A 827 -16.54 -37.35 -11.56
CA HIS A 827 -17.15 -37.41 -10.24
C HIS A 827 -18.16 -38.56 -10.11
N ALA A 828 -18.99 -38.79 -11.14
CA ALA A 828 -19.97 -39.89 -11.16
C ALA A 828 -19.29 -41.27 -11.02
N GLU A 829 -18.13 -41.46 -11.66
CA GLU A 829 -17.30 -42.67 -11.56
C GLU A 829 -16.44 -42.74 -10.27
N GLY A 830 -16.58 -41.76 -9.37
CA GLY A 830 -15.88 -41.73 -8.07
C GLY A 830 -14.36 -41.51 -8.17
N ILE A 831 -13.87 -40.98 -9.29
CA ILE A 831 -12.43 -40.73 -9.52
C ILE A 831 -11.97 -39.49 -8.73
N THR A 832 -12.90 -38.56 -8.51
CA THR A 832 -12.73 -37.32 -7.73
C THR A 832 -13.80 -37.26 -6.65
N SER A 833 -13.48 -36.63 -5.51
CA SER A 833 -14.41 -36.49 -4.38
C SER A 833 -15.47 -35.40 -4.57
N ASN A 834 -15.25 -34.53 -5.55
CA ASN A 834 -16.11 -33.41 -5.93
C ASN A 834 -16.01 -33.19 -7.44
N VAL A 835 -16.97 -32.45 -8.00
CA VAL A 835 -16.89 -32.02 -9.40
C VAL A 835 -15.77 -30.99 -9.50
N TYR A 836 -14.74 -31.31 -10.27
CA TYR A 836 -13.63 -30.40 -10.53
C TYR A 836 -14.10 -29.20 -11.35
N CYS A 837 -13.54 -28.02 -11.10
CA CYS A 837 -13.80 -26.87 -11.94
C CYS A 837 -13.11 -27.04 -13.30
N VAL A 838 -13.78 -26.61 -14.37
CA VAL A 838 -13.11 -26.27 -15.63
C VAL A 838 -12.36 -24.96 -15.41
N ASN A 839 -11.05 -24.94 -15.64
CA ASN A 839 -10.23 -23.76 -15.32
C ASN A 839 -10.13 -22.80 -16.53
N VAL A 840 -9.58 -21.61 -16.31
CA VAL A 840 -9.41 -20.61 -17.39
C VAL A 840 -8.53 -21.09 -18.55
N ASP A 841 -7.56 -21.98 -18.30
CA ASP A 841 -6.72 -22.54 -19.37
C ASP A 841 -7.54 -23.42 -20.33
N ALA A 842 -8.60 -24.06 -19.84
CA ALA A 842 -9.56 -24.78 -20.67
C ALA A 842 -10.25 -23.84 -21.67
N VAL A 843 -10.69 -22.68 -21.19
CA VAL A 843 -11.36 -21.66 -22.01
C VAL A 843 -10.43 -21.20 -23.12
N ILE A 844 -9.16 -20.94 -22.79
CA ILE A 844 -8.14 -20.52 -23.76
C ILE A 844 -7.96 -21.60 -24.83
N ALA A 845 -7.75 -22.86 -24.41
CA ALA A 845 -7.54 -23.97 -25.33
C ALA A 845 -8.75 -24.24 -26.23
N CYS A 846 -9.97 -24.19 -25.66
CA CYS A 846 -11.21 -24.50 -26.37
C CYS A 846 -11.57 -23.43 -27.40
N ILE A 847 -11.43 -22.14 -27.05
CA ILE A 847 -11.65 -21.04 -28.01
C ILE A 847 -10.57 -21.07 -29.09
N ALA A 848 -9.31 -21.29 -28.73
CA ALA A 848 -8.24 -21.35 -29.72
C ALA A 848 -8.44 -22.53 -30.69
N LEU A 849 -8.82 -23.71 -30.20
CA LEU A 849 -9.09 -24.87 -31.04
C LEU A 849 -10.31 -24.65 -31.94
N ASP A 850 -11.38 -24.02 -31.44
CA ASP A 850 -12.56 -23.62 -32.23
C ASP A 850 -12.17 -22.73 -33.42
N LEU A 851 -11.32 -21.71 -33.18
CA LEU A 851 -10.82 -20.81 -34.23
C LEU A 851 -9.90 -21.51 -35.26
N LEU A 852 -9.18 -22.55 -34.85
CA LEU A 852 -8.21 -23.31 -35.68
C LEU A 852 -8.82 -24.54 -36.36
N TRP A 853 -9.97 -25.04 -35.88
CA TRP A 853 -10.49 -26.37 -36.19
C TRP A 853 -10.60 -26.61 -37.70
N LYS A 854 -11.18 -25.65 -38.41
CA LYS A 854 -11.34 -25.74 -39.87
C LYS A 854 -10.00 -25.84 -40.59
N GLN A 855 -9.03 -24.99 -40.25
CA GLN A 855 -7.71 -24.98 -40.90
C GLN A 855 -6.92 -26.27 -40.60
N LEU A 856 -7.09 -26.85 -39.42
CA LEU A 856 -6.54 -28.16 -39.06
C LEU A 856 -7.18 -29.29 -39.88
N ARG A 857 -8.51 -29.30 -40.01
CA ARG A 857 -9.26 -30.31 -40.77
C ARG A 857 -8.97 -30.25 -42.27
N ASP A 858 -8.82 -29.06 -42.80
CA ASP A 858 -8.50 -28.81 -44.22
C ASP A 858 -7.00 -29.06 -44.52
N GLY A 859 -6.16 -29.31 -43.50
CA GLY A 859 -4.73 -29.56 -43.64
C GLY A 859 -3.92 -28.32 -43.99
N GLU A 860 -4.46 -27.12 -43.76
CA GLU A 860 -3.78 -25.85 -43.99
C GLU A 860 -2.66 -25.60 -42.97
N ILE A 861 -2.86 -26.10 -41.75
CA ILE A 861 -1.92 -26.03 -40.62
C ILE A 861 -1.73 -27.40 -39.98
N SER A 862 -0.55 -27.64 -39.41
CA SER A 862 -0.22 -28.86 -38.67
C SER A 862 -0.66 -28.77 -37.20
N GLU A 863 -0.67 -29.91 -36.49
CA GLU A 863 -0.87 -29.94 -35.03
C GLU A 863 0.17 -29.07 -34.30
N GLN A 864 1.43 -29.10 -34.76
CA GLN A 864 2.49 -28.27 -34.18
C GLN A 864 2.22 -26.78 -34.39
N ASP A 865 1.75 -26.37 -35.59
CA ASP A 865 1.39 -24.98 -35.85
C ASP A 865 0.26 -24.52 -34.92
N ALA A 866 -0.76 -25.35 -34.72
CA ALA A 866 -1.87 -25.04 -33.81
C ALA A 866 -1.39 -24.89 -32.36
N GLN A 867 -0.55 -25.81 -31.89
CA GLN A 867 0.06 -25.75 -30.56
C GLN A 867 0.89 -24.47 -30.35
N GLU A 868 1.69 -24.06 -31.35
CA GLU A 868 2.43 -22.79 -31.31
C GLU A 868 1.50 -21.58 -31.25
N ILE A 869 0.46 -21.54 -32.09
CA ILE A 869 -0.51 -20.43 -32.13
C ILE A 869 -1.17 -20.25 -30.76
N VAL A 870 -1.65 -21.31 -30.13
CA VAL A 870 -2.30 -21.24 -28.80
C VAL A 870 -1.34 -20.71 -27.73
N PHE A 871 -0.08 -21.12 -27.76
CA PHE A 871 0.93 -20.57 -26.86
C PHE A 871 1.10 -19.06 -27.12
N ILE A 872 1.26 -18.65 -28.37
CA ILE A 872 1.47 -17.24 -28.73
C ILE A 872 0.26 -16.37 -28.34
N MET A 873 -0.96 -16.87 -28.47
CA MET A 873 -2.17 -16.18 -27.99
C MET A 873 -2.11 -15.88 -26.49
N PHE A 874 -1.62 -16.83 -25.68
CA PHE A 874 -1.37 -16.59 -24.26
C PHE A 874 -0.32 -15.48 -24.05
N LEU A 875 0.77 -15.48 -24.85
CA LEU A 875 1.80 -14.44 -24.76
C LEU A 875 1.25 -13.05 -25.11
N TYR A 876 0.36 -12.93 -26.10
CA TYR A 876 -0.27 -11.66 -26.48
C TYR A 876 -1.11 -11.06 -25.36
N GLY A 877 -2.02 -11.82 -24.75
CA GLY A 877 -2.71 -11.31 -23.56
C GLY A 877 -1.72 -11.01 -22.43
N ARG A 878 -0.67 -11.84 -22.32
CA ARG A 878 0.25 -11.75 -21.20
C ARG A 878 1.12 -10.49 -21.21
N MET A 879 1.59 -10.07 -22.39
CA MET A 879 2.48 -8.91 -22.56
C MET A 879 1.87 -7.59 -22.05
N ALA A 880 0.58 -7.33 -22.29
CA ALA A 880 -0.08 -6.10 -21.83
C ALA A 880 -0.10 -5.99 -20.29
N GLY A 881 -0.49 -7.05 -19.59
CA GLY A 881 -0.44 -7.05 -18.12
C GLY A 881 0.97 -6.95 -17.56
N VAL A 882 1.95 -7.52 -18.25
CA VAL A 882 3.37 -7.42 -17.86
C VAL A 882 3.87 -5.98 -18.05
N SER A 883 3.40 -5.25 -19.07
CA SER A 883 3.66 -3.81 -19.19
C SER A 883 3.26 -3.06 -17.92
N ALA A 884 2.08 -3.39 -17.37
CA ALA A 884 1.56 -2.78 -16.15
C ALA A 884 2.42 -3.12 -14.92
N GLU A 885 2.83 -4.38 -14.76
CA GLU A 885 3.67 -4.84 -13.64
C GLU A 885 5.07 -4.21 -13.69
N ILE A 886 5.66 -4.09 -14.87
CA ILE A 886 6.96 -3.42 -15.06
C ILE A 886 6.84 -1.94 -14.70
N ALA A 887 5.83 -1.24 -15.24
CA ALA A 887 5.63 0.19 -14.99
C ALA A 887 5.39 0.49 -13.51
N ASP A 888 4.59 -0.34 -12.82
CA ASP A 888 4.31 -0.18 -11.40
C ASP A 888 5.55 -0.50 -10.54
N HIS A 889 6.31 -1.56 -10.85
CA HIS A 889 7.53 -1.89 -10.11
C HIS A 889 8.65 -0.87 -10.31
N LEU A 890 8.78 -0.28 -11.51
CA LEU A 890 9.74 0.81 -11.74
C LEU A 890 9.39 2.05 -10.90
N GLY A 891 8.10 2.37 -10.78
CA GLY A 891 7.63 3.52 -10.00
C GLY A 891 7.59 3.30 -8.49
N ARG A 892 7.39 2.06 -8.03
CA ARG A 892 7.08 1.74 -6.63
C ARG A 892 7.99 0.68 -5.99
N GLY A 893 8.57 -0.25 -6.75
CA GLY A 893 9.34 -1.35 -6.17
C GLY A 893 10.69 -0.89 -5.63
N GLN A 894 11.26 -1.59 -4.66
CA GLN A 894 12.62 -1.31 -4.18
C GLN A 894 13.65 -2.14 -4.96
N ASP A 895 14.92 -1.73 -4.92
CA ASP A 895 15.96 -2.51 -5.57
C ASP A 895 16.26 -3.78 -4.74
N LEU A 896 16.51 -4.90 -5.42
CA LEU A 896 16.78 -6.22 -4.81
C LEU A 896 15.66 -6.75 -3.89
N ASP A 897 14.48 -6.14 -3.93
CA ASP A 897 13.33 -6.47 -3.10
C ASP A 897 12.68 -7.82 -3.43
N CYS A 898 12.97 -8.36 -4.62
CA CYS A 898 12.53 -9.68 -5.05
C CYS A 898 13.42 -10.82 -4.55
N ARG A 899 14.50 -10.52 -3.80
CA ARG A 899 15.38 -11.53 -3.21
C ARG A 899 14.65 -12.41 -2.20
N THR A 900 14.90 -13.72 -2.26
CA THR A 900 14.39 -14.67 -1.26
C THR A 900 15.02 -14.42 0.11
N ASN A 901 14.19 -14.29 1.14
CA ASN A 901 14.65 -14.12 2.51
C ASN A 901 15.33 -15.41 2.98
N PRO A 902 16.52 -15.36 3.62
CA PRO A 902 17.16 -16.55 4.20
C PRO A 902 16.25 -17.37 5.13
N GLY A 903 15.32 -16.72 5.84
CA GLY A 903 14.34 -17.40 6.69
C GLY A 903 13.29 -18.24 5.94
N GLU A 904 13.14 -18.05 4.62
CA GLU A 904 12.28 -18.87 3.76
C GLU A 904 13.02 -20.06 3.13
N LEU A 905 14.34 -20.17 3.34
CA LEU A 905 15.18 -21.22 2.78
C LEU A 905 15.34 -22.37 3.77
N VAL A 906 15.19 -23.59 3.28
CA VAL A 906 15.55 -24.81 4.01
C VAL A 906 16.91 -25.27 3.51
N TYR A 907 17.94 -25.10 4.33
CA TYR A 907 19.28 -25.60 4.04
C TYR A 907 19.34 -27.07 4.44
N LEU A 908 19.41 -27.96 3.45
CA LEU A 908 19.66 -29.38 3.70
C LEU A 908 21.15 -29.54 4.01
N ALA A 909 21.44 -29.97 5.24
CA ALA A 909 22.80 -30.22 5.74
C ALA A 909 23.37 -31.56 5.26
#